data_AF-A0A926P4A2-F1
#
_entry.id   AF-A0A926P4A2-F1
#
_cell.length_a   1.000
_cell.length_b   1.000
_cell.length_c   1.000
_cell.angle_alpha   90.00
_cell.angle_beta   90.00
_cell.angle_gamma   90.00
#
_symmetry.space_group_name_H-M   'P 1'
#
loop_
_entity.id
_entity.type
_entity.pdbx_description
1 polymer ?
#
loop_
_entity_poly.entity_id
_entity_poly.type
_entity_poly.pdbx_seq_one_letter_code
_entity_poly.pdbx_strand_id
1 'polypeptide(L)'
;MYYRAKTGTAVFLYRDLPSDPLTIEDKLNRIDLSPDLDLKSLSEDETKTWFKITALFPGGDEEGWVRAIDVDPADPPKPEDLDPWPFVKNCTLAARVINKANEQTGYGINRDFMIAYALVHTGTDTDSVPQNRVTGSGAEERHGPFALTVADWGKFLASDFNESGYRDRDIDVPVFQCYGFAYLVFEATKSLSEHFSTADTTKASGPWMPTTIELFLCLACGKDFTAAYIDKLKSTPDTKFTALLTEKAGADTAAALLERYKRFFGNGDLSIKDVDDKIYTAFDAALKRSFTLVRELTPEDLIYVVNDKLPWYRVAQEEFVKGVKETGTPPNPEVLKYFKATDYKTNREDPWCGAFVAWCLQQSNAEIAVKSVNKATAARAASWKTWGDVEVPIGAYEKSAVPVGAVVVLRPRSGTTDSSGHVGFFVEQNAKKIKLLGGNQSDSVKETEFDRRQVVAIRMLKGFDADPAQSNGPGTEDPNFDAGTLGPFTKADWAKYIDVLGHRESTNNYGAVNRLGYSGRWQFGALALIDGGYVKNGAETRLLAQDRWWTGKNGVTSRDAWLANTNACQDTEIIAFTRRNYRSLLNNRDSKKVLETIINTANKAALAGLLATAHLLGAGGARKMLKGQDGQDANGVKGRDYYALLAQAFGGSPTPPQI
;
A
#
# COMPACT_ATOMS: atom_id res chain seq x y z
N MET A 1 32.39 12.12 -12.90
CA MET A 1 31.92 13.41 -12.35
C MET A 1 30.43 13.52 -12.63
N TYR A 2 29.66 14.12 -11.71
CA TYR A 2 28.25 14.44 -11.98
C TYR A 2 28.20 15.77 -12.75
N TYR A 3 27.22 15.91 -13.64
CA TYR A 3 26.92 17.16 -14.34
C TYR A 3 25.44 17.45 -14.23
N ARG A 4 25.10 18.74 -14.28
CA ARG A 4 23.73 19.27 -14.34
C ARG A 4 23.56 20.16 -15.56
N ALA A 5 22.32 20.40 -15.99
CA ALA A 5 22.05 21.36 -17.05
C ALA A 5 22.46 22.79 -16.65
N LYS A 6 22.94 23.57 -17.62
CA LYS A 6 23.07 25.02 -17.44
C LYS A 6 21.71 25.67 -17.31
N THR A 7 21.60 26.61 -16.38
CA THR A 7 20.36 27.33 -16.12
C THR A 7 19.82 28.01 -17.38
N GLY A 8 18.60 27.68 -17.79
CA GLY A 8 17.95 28.25 -18.98
C GLY A 8 18.23 27.53 -20.30
N THR A 9 19.01 26.45 -20.29
CA THR A 9 19.35 25.67 -21.50
C THR A 9 18.59 24.34 -21.51
N ALA A 10 17.98 23.98 -22.64
CA ALA A 10 17.43 22.66 -22.85
C ALA A 10 18.57 21.67 -23.17
N VAL A 11 18.68 20.59 -22.39
CA VAL A 11 19.67 19.53 -22.60
C VAL A 11 18.99 18.35 -23.28
N PHE A 12 19.68 17.74 -24.24
CA PHE A 12 19.17 16.62 -25.02
C PHE A 12 20.18 15.48 -24.98
N LEU A 13 19.70 14.26 -24.72
CA LEU A 13 20.48 13.04 -24.83
C LEU A 13 20.27 12.45 -26.22
N TYR A 14 21.37 12.21 -26.92
CA TYR A 14 21.35 11.56 -28.23
C TYR A 14 21.93 10.16 -28.08
N ARG A 15 21.19 9.16 -28.57
CA ARG A 15 21.57 7.75 -28.41
C ARG A 15 22.91 7.43 -29.08
N ASP A 16 23.14 8.02 -30.25
CA ASP A 16 24.37 7.93 -31.03
C ASP A 16 25.06 9.29 -31.09
N LEU A 17 26.36 9.32 -31.43
CA LEU A 17 27.12 10.58 -31.55
C LEU A 17 26.53 11.41 -32.71
N PRO A 18 25.94 12.60 -32.44
CA PRO A 18 25.28 13.38 -33.47
C PRO A 18 26.26 14.04 -34.43
N SER A 19 25.73 14.47 -35.58
CA SER A 19 26.47 15.35 -36.48
C SER A 19 26.62 16.77 -35.92
N ASP A 20 27.70 17.47 -36.30
CA ASP A 20 27.90 18.89 -36.00
C ASP A 20 28.13 19.67 -37.31
N PRO A 21 27.18 20.53 -37.76
CA PRO A 21 25.94 20.95 -37.09
C PRO A 21 24.80 19.91 -37.16
N LEU A 22 23.91 19.93 -36.15
CA LEU A 22 22.78 18.99 -36.02
C LEU A 22 21.83 18.98 -37.23
N THR A 23 21.56 17.78 -37.76
CA THR A 23 20.55 17.56 -38.79
C THR A 23 19.11 17.59 -38.24
N ILE A 24 18.11 17.53 -39.13
CA ILE A 24 16.69 17.37 -38.75
C ILE A 24 16.48 16.01 -38.08
N GLU A 25 17.14 14.96 -38.57
CA GLU A 25 17.00 13.60 -38.03
C GLU A 25 17.59 13.49 -36.61
N ASP A 26 18.75 14.11 -36.36
CA ASP A 26 19.31 14.22 -35.01
C ASP A 26 18.33 14.90 -34.05
N LYS A 27 17.66 15.96 -34.52
CA LYS A 27 16.67 16.70 -33.72
C LYS A 27 15.42 15.86 -33.45
N LEU A 28 15.01 14.95 -34.34
CA LEU A 28 13.83 14.11 -34.16
C LEU A 28 14.08 12.90 -33.25
N ASN A 29 15.32 12.40 -33.21
CA ASN A 29 15.69 11.18 -32.49
C ASN A 29 16.39 11.44 -31.14
N ARG A 30 16.13 12.60 -30.52
CA ARG A 30 16.71 12.99 -29.22
C ARG A 30 15.76 12.72 -28.06
N ILE A 31 16.32 12.55 -26.87
CA ILE A 31 15.59 12.46 -25.61
C ILE A 31 15.77 13.80 -24.89
N ASP A 32 14.66 14.51 -24.68
CA ASP A 32 14.66 15.76 -23.93
C ASP A 32 14.97 15.48 -22.45
N LEU A 33 16.10 15.99 -21.95
CA LEU A 33 16.52 15.80 -20.56
C LEU A 33 16.00 16.94 -19.68
N SER A 34 15.57 16.58 -18.47
CA SER A 34 15.20 17.56 -17.43
C SER A 34 16.45 18.33 -16.97
N PRO A 35 16.34 19.62 -16.60
CA PRO A 35 17.46 20.40 -16.09
C PRO A 35 18.15 19.81 -14.84
N ASP A 36 17.39 19.04 -14.06
CA ASP A 36 17.80 18.48 -12.77
C ASP A 36 18.26 17.00 -12.87
N LEU A 37 18.53 16.50 -14.08
CA LEU A 37 18.95 15.12 -14.29
C LEU A 37 20.44 14.92 -13.96
N ASP A 38 20.73 13.82 -13.28
CA ASP A 38 22.10 13.39 -13.02
C ASP A 38 22.77 12.82 -14.25
N LEU A 39 23.89 13.44 -14.63
CA LEU A 39 24.70 12.97 -15.74
C LEU A 39 26.04 12.48 -15.21
N LYS A 40 26.33 11.18 -15.36
CA LYS A 40 27.63 10.60 -14.96
C LYS A 40 28.52 10.47 -16.19
N SER A 41 29.69 11.11 -16.19
CA SER A 41 30.66 11.01 -17.29
C SER A 41 31.18 9.57 -17.47
N LEU A 42 31.21 9.06 -18.71
CA LEU A 42 31.73 7.73 -19.03
C LEU A 42 33.08 7.72 -19.76
N SER A 43 33.38 8.73 -20.58
CA SER A 43 34.69 8.92 -21.24
C SER A 43 34.82 10.36 -21.76
N GLU A 44 36.00 10.97 -21.64
CA GLU A 44 36.36 12.17 -22.42
C GLU A 44 36.88 11.71 -23.78
N ASP A 45 36.25 12.11 -24.88
CA ASP A 45 36.81 11.89 -26.22
C ASP A 45 36.71 13.14 -27.13
N GLU A 46 37.88 13.76 -27.29
CA GLU A 46 38.52 14.43 -28.44
C GLU A 46 37.78 15.36 -29.43
N THR A 47 36.65 16.00 -29.10
CA THR A 47 36.12 17.08 -29.97
C THR A 47 35.84 18.43 -29.30
N LYS A 48 35.88 18.52 -27.96
CA LYS A 48 35.48 19.71 -27.17
C LYS A 48 34.00 20.13 -27.27
N THR A 49 33.14 19.36 -27.94
CA THR A 49 31.73 19.77 -28.20
C THR A 49 30.69 18.85 -27.57
N TRP A 50 30.99 17.56 -27.37
CA TRP A 50 30.05 16.55 -26.86
C TRP A 50 30.66 15.72 -25.72
N PHE A 51 29.85 15.37 -24.73
CA PHE A 51 30.20 14.43 -23.67
C PHE A 51 29.41 13.13 -23.85
N LYS A 52 30.10 11.99 -23.78
CA LYS A 52 29.42 10.71 -23.58
C LYS A 52 29.10 10.54 -22.10
N ILE A 53 27.82 10.45 -21.80
CA ILE A 53 27.31 10.38 -20.43
C ILE A 53 26.40 9.17 -20.25
N THR A 54 26.29 8.73 -19.00
CA THR A 54 25.13 7.99 -18.53
C THR A 54 24.15 9.00 -17.95
N ALA A 55 23.01 9.18 -18.61
CA ALA A 55 21.86 9.83 -18.01
C ALA A 55 21.25 8.87 -16.99
N LEU A 56 21.35 9.21 -15.72
CA LEU A 56 20.79 8.40 -14.65
C LEU A 56 19.32 8.76 -14.49
N PHE A 57 18.48 7.78 -14.79
CA PHE A 57 17.07 7.86 -14.52
C PHE A 57 16.85 7.08 -13.19
N PRO A 58 16.09 7.60 -12.23
CA PRO A 58 14.72 7.15 -12.25
C PRO A 58 14.47 5.81 -12.98
N GLY A 59 14.64 4.65 -12.34
CA GLY A 59 14.30 3.37 -12.96
C GLY A 59 15.17 2.99 -14.18
N GLY A 60 16.47 3.28 -14.16
CA GLY A 60 17.43 2.78 -15.15
C GLY A 60 18.47 3.81 -15.57
N ASP A 61 19.25 3.49 -16.58
CA ASP A 61 20.24 4.39 -17.12
C ASP A 61 20.24 4.33 -18.64
N GLU A 62 20.52 5.47 -19.26
CA GLU A 62 20.74 5.51 -20.70
C GLU A 62 22.10 6.13 -20.98
N GLU A 63 22.89 5.43 -21.79
CA GLU A 63 24.08 6.01 -22.36
C GLU A 63 23.72 6.84 -23.59
N GLY A 64 24.36 7.99 -23.72
CA GLY A 64 24.24 8.81 -24.90
C GLY A 64 25.19 9.99 -24.86
N TRP A 65 24.95 10.92 -25.76
CA TRP A 65 25.76 12.10 -25.95
C TRP A 65 24.98 13.34 -25.58
N VAL A 66 25.61 14.26 -24.86
CA VAL A 66 25.08 15.60 -24.56
C VAL A 66 26.07 16.65 -25.02
N ARG A 67 25.61 17.85 -25.39
CA ARG A 67 26.55 18.92 -25.75
C ARG A 67 27.26 19.42 -24.50
N ALA A 68 28.58 19.51 -24.59
CA ALA A 68 29.43 19.98 -23.50
C ALA A 68 29.10 21.41 -23.08
N ILE A 69 28.64 22.25 -24.01
CA ILE A 69 28.24 23.64 -23.71
C ILE A 69 26.96 23.73 -22.88
N ASP A 70 26.11 22.69 -22.87
CA ASP A 70 24.79 22.74 -22.24
C ASP A 70 24.80 22.26 -20.77
N VAL A 71 25.94 21.79 -20.24
CA VAL A 71 26.06 21.17 -18.91
C VAL A 71 27.24 21.71 -18.10
N ASP A 72 27.15 21.68 -16.77
CA ASP A 72 28.19 22.07 -15.81
C ASP A 72 28.48 20.94 -14.80
N PRO A 73 29.71 20.81 -14.29
CA PRO A 73 30.01 19.89 -13.18
C PRO A 73 29.14 20.15 -11.94
N ALA A 74 28.78 19.08 -11.24
CA ALA A 74 27.89 19.10 -10.07
C ALA A 74 28.32 18.08 -9.00
N ASP A 75 27.80 18.29 -7.79
CA ASP A 75 27.76 17.28 -6.74
C ASP A 75 26.67 16.24 -7.06
N PRO A 76 26.76 14.99 -6.56
CA PRO A 76 25.63 14.06 -6.61
C PRO A 76 24.39 14.70 -5.98
N PRO A 77 23.18 14.50 -6.54
CA PRO A 77 21.99 15.16 -6.05
C PRO A 77 21.62 14.61 -4.69
N LYS A 78 20.94 15.44 -3.91
CA LYS A 78 20.32 15.01 -2.67
C LYS A 78 18.97 14.37 -3.01
N PRO A 79 18.62 13.22 -2.42
CA PRO A 79 17.29 12.66 -2.58
C PRO A 79 16.25 13.67 -2.09
N GLU A 80 15.22 13.91 -2.89
CA GLU A 80 14.07 14.72 -2.48
C GLU A 80 13.25 13.98 -1.42
N ASP A 81 12.49 14.71 -0.60
CA ASP A 81 11.55 14.09 0.33
C ASP A 81 10.48 13.29 -0.44
N LEU A 82 10.15 12.08 0.04
CA LEU A 82 9.13 11.27 -0.60
C LEU A 82 7.73 11.77 -0.19
N ASP A 83 6.91 12.11 -1.18
CA ASP A 83 5.50 12.44 -0.97
C ASP A 83 4.79 11.24 -0.28
N PRO A 84 4.09 11.46 0.86
CA PRO A 84 3.39 10.41 1.56
C PRO A 84 2.30 9.71 0.75
N TRP A 85 1.61 10.42 -0.14
CA TRP A 85 0.50 9.83 -0.91
C TRP A 85 0.96 8.69 -1.83
N PRO A 86 1.92 8.89 -2.76
CA PRO A 86 2.41 7.81 -3.61
C PRO A 86 3.10 6.71 -2.81
N PHE A 87 3.73 7.03 -1.68
CA PHE A 87 4.30 6.03 -0.77
C PHE A 87 3.24 5.08 -0.19
N VAL A 88 2.18 5.63 0.43
CA VAL A 88 1.09 4.86 1.03
C VAL A 88 0.36 4.04 -0.04
N LYS A 89 0.14 4.63 -1.23
CA LYS A 89 -0.51 3.92 -2.34
C LYS A 89 0.32 2.74 -2.81
N ASN A 90 1.63 2.90 -3.01
CA ASN A 90 2.51 1.82 -3.44
C ASN A 90 2.70 0.74 -2.39
N CYS A 91 2.74 1.07 -1.09
CA CYS A 91 2.70 0.06 -0.02
C CYS A 91 1.40 -0.78 -0.09
N THR A 92 0.27 -0.12 -0.34
CA THR A 92 -1.03 -0.79 -0.46
C THR A 92 -1.08 -1.70 -1.69
N LEU A 93 -0.61 -1.24 -2.84
CA LEU A 93 -0.56 -2.04 -4.07
C LEU A 93 0.39 -3.23 -3.93
N ALA A 94 1.60 -3.02 -3.40
CA ALA A 94 2.58 -4.08 -3.19
C ALA A 94 2.04 -5.19 -2.26
N ALA A 95 1.39 -4.81 -1.14
CA ALA A 95 0.74 -5.76 -0.25
C ALA A 95 -0.38 -6.56 -0.93
N ARG A 96 -1.22 -5.90 -1.75
CA ARG A 96 -2.29 -6.58 -2.51
C ARG A 96 -1.75 -7.58 -3.51
N VAL A 97 -0.70 -7.22 -4.25
CA VAL A 97 -0.07 -8.10 -5.25
C VAL A 97 0.43 -9.38 -4.60
N ILE A 98 1.22 -9.26 -3.53
CA ILE A 98 1.75 -10.42 -2.81
C ILE A 98 0.64 -11.28 -2.19
N ASN A 99 -0.32 -10.65 -1.51
CA ASN A 99 -1.38 -11.39 -0.84
C ASN A 99 -2.28 -12.14 -1.83
N LYS A 100 -2.59 -11.52 -2.98
CA LYS A 100 -3.38 -12.16 -4.04
C LYS A 100 -2.64 -13.36 -4.65
N ALA A 101 -1.34 -13.23 -4.90
CA ALA A 101 -0.54 -14.33 -5.44
C ALA A 101 -0.44 -15.53 -4.48
N ASN A 102 -0.61 -15.30 -3.17
CA ASN A 102 -0.37 -16.30 -2.12
C ASN A 102 -1.62 -16.72 -1.34
N GLU A 103 -2.81 -16.36 -1.82
CA GLU A 103 -4.09 -16.61 -1.12
C GLU A 103 -4.27 -18.08 -0.70
N GLN A 104 -3.81 -19.02 -1.55
CA GLN A 104 -3.93 -20.46 -1.31
C GLN A 104 -2.93 -21.00 -0.27
N THR A 105 -1.81 -20.32 -0.05
CA THR A 105 -0.75 -20.77 0.88
C THR A 105 -1.08 -20.45 2.33
N GLY A 106 -1.95 -19.46 2.56
CA GLY A 106 -2.24 -18.91 3.88
C GLY A 106 -1.19 -17.91 4.38
N TYR A 107 -0.11 -17.68 3.63
CA TYR A 107 0.86 -16.63 3.91
C TYR A 107 0.37 -15.28 3.39
N GLY A 108 0.60 -14.21 4.14
CA GLY A 108 0.22 -12.86 3.73
C GLY A 108 0.87 -11.79 4.60
N ILE A 109 1.08 -10.63 3.99
CA ILE A 109 1.71 -9.45 4.57
C ILE A 109 0.65 -8.36 4.86
N ASN A 110 1.00 -7.41 5.73
CA ASN A 110 0.13 -6.32 6.13
C ASN A 110 0.72 -4.98 5.66
N ARG A 111 -0.09 -4.16 4.97
CA ARG A 111 0.35 -2.85 4.44
C ARG A 111 0.81 -1.89 5.55
N ASP A 112 0.14 -1.91 6.70
CA ASP A 112 0.41 -0.99 7.80
C ASP A 112 1.74 -1.31 8.45
N PHE A 113 2.15 -2.60 8.48
CA PHE A 113 3.49 -2.98 8.88
C PHE A 113 4.55 -2.36 7.98
N MET A 114 4.33 -2.35 6.66
CA MET A 114 5.28 -1.73 5.72
C MET A 114 5.42 -0.23 5.97
N ILE A 115 4.29 0.48 6.03
CA ILE A 115 4.27 1.92 6.31
C ILE A 115 4.91 2.20 7.68
N ALA A 116 4.52 1.44 8.71
CA ALA A 116 5.08 1.58 10.05
C ALA A 116 6.58 1.29 10.08
N TYR A 117 7.08 0.31 9.32
CA TYR A 117 8.51 0.03 9.22
C TYR A 117 9.27 1.26 8.69
N ALA A 118 8.80 1.88 7.61
CA ALA A 118 9.43 3.09 7.09
C ALA A 118 9.39 4.24 8.11
N LEU A 119 8.23 4.44 8.76
CA LEU A 119 8.01 5.52 9.73
C LEU A 119 8.80 5.33 11.02
N VAL A 120 8.92 4.10 11.54
CA VAL A 120 9.73 3.90 12.74
C VAL A 120 11.13 4.39 12.45
N HIS A 121 11.69 4.12 11.26
CA HIS A 121 13.04 4.49 10.78
C HIS A 121 13.34 5.99 10.70
N THR A 122 12.31 6.80 10.62
CA THR A 122 12.44 8.18 10.16
C THR A 122 11.78 9.20 11.08
N GLY A 123 10.91 8.75 11.97
CA GLY A 123 10.08 9.59 12.83
C GLY A 123 8.63 9.57 12.36
N THR A 124 7.71 9.74 13.30
CA THR A 124 6.25 9.71 13.04
C THR A 124 5.65 11.08 12.77
N ASP A 125 6.45 12.14 12.91
CA ASP A 125 5.97 13.52 13.11
C ASP A 125 6.11 14.41 11.86
N THR A 126 6.52 13.85 10.71
CA THR A 126 6.70 14.61 9.47
C THR A 126 5.50 14.47 8.53
N ASP A 127 5.27 15.53 7.74
CA ASP A 127 4.33 15.54 6.61
C ASP A 127 4.94 14.94 5.34
N SER A 128 6.22 14.58 5.34
CA SER A 128 6.93 13.81 4.31
C SER A 128 7.33 12.43 4.82
N VAL A 129 7.59 11.48 3.92
CA VAL A 129 8.16 10.17 4.27
C VAL A 129 9.68 10.28 4.11
N PRO A 130 10.46 10.28 5.21
CA PRO A 130 11.89 10.49 5.08
C PRO A 130 12.56 9.27 4.41
N GLN A 131 13.65 9.53 3.70
CA GLN A 131 14.39 8.49 2.99
C GLN A 131 15.58 8.03 3.84
N ASN A 132 15.48 6.79 4.35
CA ASN A 132 16.55 6.18 5.13
C ASN A 132 17.80 5.95 4.29
N ARG A 133 18.96 6.04 4.94
CA ARG A 133 20.27 5.88 4.31
C ARG A 133 20.92 4.57 4.75
N VAL A 134 21.48 3.83 3.80
CA VAL A 134 22.43 2.75 4.10
C VAL A 134 23.84 3.30 3.91
N THR A 135 24.62 3.38 5.00
CA THR A 135 26.05 3.72 4.94
C THR A 135 26.89 2.47 5.20
N GLY A 136 27.81 2.13 4.30
CA GLY A 136 28.72 0.99 4.45
C GLY A 136 30.02 1.19 3.68
N SER A 137 31.11 0.61 4.19
CA SER A 137 32.44 0.67 3.56
C SER A 137 32.45 -0.12 2.25
N GLY A 138 32.36 0.61 1.11
CA GLY A 138 32.56 0.05 -0.23
C GLY A 138 31.29 -0.16 -1.08
N ALA A 139 30.10 0.25 -0.63
CA ALA A 139 28.88 0.21 -1.43
C ALA A 139 28.44 1.63 -1.85
N GLU A 140 27.83 1.76 -3.04
CA GLU A 140 27.18 3.00 -3.46
C GLU A 140 26.14 3.43 -2.40
N GLU A 141 26.15 4.72 -2.06
CA GLU A 141 25.18 5.31 -1.15
C GLU A 141 23.78 5.21 -1.76
N ARG A 142 22.83 4.62 -1.01
CA ARG A 142 21.43 4.47 -1.46
C ARG A 142 20.46 4.97 -0.40
N HIS A 143 19.37 5.56 -0.89
CA HIS A 143 18.33 6.19 -0.10
C HIS A 143 16.96 5.55 -0.37
N GLY A 144 16.09 5.53 0.64
CA GLY A 144 14.68 5.24 0.44
C GLY A 144 13.95 4.82 1.72
N PRO A 145 12.62 4.67 1.68
CA PRO A 145 11.79 4.47 2.86
C PRO A 145 12.16 3.22 3.68
N PHE A 146 12.76 2.21 3.05
CA PHE A 146 13.10 0.95 3.71
C PHE A 146 14.60 0.71 3.90
N ALA A 147 15.45 1.59 3.36
CA ALA A 147 16.91 1.41 3.37
C ALA A 147 17.33 0.00 2.92
N LEU A 148 16.76 -0.45 1.78
CA LEU A 148 17.12 -1.74 1.19
C LEU A 148 18.58 -1.76 0.78
N THR A 149 19.28 -2.85 1.08
CA THR A 149 20.63 -3.07 0.55
C THR A 149 20.59 -3.61 -0.87
N VAL A 150 21.71 -3.54 -1.61
CA VAL A 150 21.83 -4.19 -2.93
C VAL A 150 21.56 -5.69 -2.83
N ALA A 151 21.99 -6.33 -1.74
CA ALA A 151 21.73 -7.74 -1.51
C ALA A 151 20.23 -8.03 -1.30
N ASP A 152 19.52 -7.16 -0.59
CA ASP A 152 18.08 -7.30 -0.37
C ASP A 152 17.29 -7.10 -1.66
N TRP A 153 17.67 -6.10 -2.46
CA TRP A 153 17.07 -5.87 -3.77
C TRP A 153 17.36 -7.01 -4.74
N GLY A 154 18.58 -7.53 -4.76
CA GLY A 154 18.95 -8.68 -5.58
C GLY A 154 18.09 -9.91 -5.32
N LYS A 155 17.69 -10.16 -4.06
CA LYS A 155 16.74 -11.24 -3.72
C LYS A 155 15.37 -11.02 -4.38
N PHE A 156 14.88 -9.78 -4.39
CA PHE A 156 13.61 -9.43 -5.05
C PHE A 156 13.73 -9.60 -6.58
N LEU A 157 14.81 -9.09 -7.17
CA LEU A 157 15.02 -9.17 -8.61
C LEU A 157 15.08 -10.61 -9.14
N ALA A 158 15.67 -11.52 -8.35
CA ALA A 158 15.76 -12.94 -8.66
C ALA A 158 14.48 -13.74 -8.36
N SER A 159 13.46 -13.10 -7.78
CA SER A 159 12.21 -13.77 -7.39
C SER A 159 11.15 -13.71 -8.49
N ASP A 160 10.21 -14.66 -8.45
CA ASP A 160 9.03 -14.67 -9.32
C ASP A 160 8.10 -13.47 -9.07
N PHE A 161 8.27 -12.74 -7.96
CA PHE A 161 7.51 -11.51 -7.66
C PHE A 161 7.98 -10.30 -8.48
N ASN A 162 9.08 -10.42 -9.24
CA ASN A 162 9.58 -9.39 -10.16
C ASN A 162 8.89 -9.42 -11.55
N GLU A 163 7.57 -9.64 -11.60
CA GLU A 163 6.82 -9.71 -12.87
C GLU A 163 6.88 -8.39 -13.66
N SER A 164 7.02 -7.26 -12.97
CA SER A 164 7.15 -5.95 -13.61
C SER A 164 8.47 -5.75 -14.35
N GLY A 165 9.49 -6.59 -14.10
CA GLY A 165 10.80 -6.51 -14.75
C GLY A 165 11.68 -5.39 -14.20
N TYR A 166 11.68 -5.21 -12.88
CA TYR A 166 12.60 -4.33 -12.17
C TYR A 166 14.06 -4.75 -12.40
N ARG A 167 14.97 -3.79 -12.29
CA ARG A 167 16.43 -3.90 -12.55
C ARG A 167 17.27 -3.39 -11.38
N ASP A 168 18.58 -3.60 -11.42
CA ASP A 168 19.49 -3.27 -10.30
C ASP A 168 19.43 -1.81 -9.82
N ARG A 169 19.28 -0.85 -10.74
CA ARG A 169 19.18 0.59 -10.43
C ARG A 169 17.79 1.04 -9.99
N ASP A 170 16.77 0.20 -10.20
CA ASP A 170 15.39 0.55 -9.87
C ASP A 170 15.19 0.73 -8.33
N ILE A 171 16.09 0.19 -7.50
CA ILE A 171 16.12 0.41 -6.04
C ILE A 171 16.31 1.90 -5.64
N ASP A 172 16.93 2.72 -6.51
CA ASP A 172 17.18 4.15 -6.23
C ASP A 172 15.89 4.99 -6.37
N VAL A 173 14.80 4.37 -6.82
CA VAL A 173 13.47 4.96 -6.86
C VAL A 173 12.74 4.66 -5.54
N PRO A 174 12.46 5.66 -4.68
CA PRO A 174 12.00 5.42 -3.32
C PRO A 174 10.71 4.60 -3.23
N VAL A 175 9.72 4.86 -4.10
CA VAL A 175 8.44 4.12 -4.09
C VAL A 175 8.59 2.69 -4.59
N PHE A 176 9.62 2.38 -5.39
CA PHE A 176 9.85 1.03 -5.90
C PHE A 176 10.31 0.08 -4.80
N GLN A 177 11.00 0.61 -3.80
CA GLN A 177 11.38 -0.16 -2.62
C GLN A 177 10.15 -0.73 -1.90
N CYS A 178 8.92 -0.21 -2.10
CA CYS A 178 7.70 -0.83 -1.56
C CYS A 178 7.52 -2.28 -2.04
N TYR A 179 7.82 -2.59 -3.31
CA TYR A 179 7.64 -3.93 -3.87
C TYR A 179 8.75 -4.87 -3.44
N GLY A 180 10.00 -4.42 -3.49
CA GLY A 180 11.14 -5.18 -2.98
C GLY A 180 11.02 -5.46 -1.47
N PHE A 181 10.61 -4.47 -0.69
CA PHE A 181 10.38 -4.64 0.74
C PHE A 181 9.20 -5.56 1.01
N ALA A 182 8.07 -5.42 0.30
CA ALA A 182 6.93 -6.34 0.43
C ALA A 182 7.36 -7.81 0.25
N TYR A 183 8.21 -8.09 -0.74
CA TYR A 183 8.76 -9.41 -0.96
C TYR A 183 9.60 -9.90 0.24
N LEU A 184 10.46 -9.05 0.80
CA LEU A 184 11.23 -9.41 2.00
C LEU A 184 10.34 -9.68 3.22
N VAL A 185 9.26 -8.91 3.40
CA VAL A 185 8.27 -9.15 4.46
C VAL A 185 7.58 -10.50 4.25
N PHE A 186 7.27 -10.86 3.01
CA PHE A 186 6.69 -12.15 2.67
C PHE A 186 7.65 -13.30 3.00
N GLU A 187 8.90 -13.21 2.57
CA GLU A 187 9.92 -14.23 2.86
C GLU A 187 10.21 -14.36 4.36
N ALA A 188 10.26 -13.24 5.09
CA ALA A 188 10.37 -13.26 6.56
C ALA A 188 9.16 -13.95 7.21
N THR A 189 7.95 -13.67 6.71
CA THR A 189 6.70 -14.29 7.19
C THR A 189 6.72 -15.80 6.97
N LYS A 190 7.01 -16.22 5.74
CA LYS A 190 7.05 -17.63 5.34
C LYS A 190 8.13 -18.39 6.11
N SER A 191 9.35 -17.87 6.16
CA SER A 191 10.48 -18.57 6.78
C SER A 191 10.32 -18.76 8.30
N LEU A 192 9.79 -17.76 9.02
CA LEU A 192 9.45 -17.93 10.43
C LEU A 192 8.29 -18.90 10.61
N SER A 193 7.26 -18.82 9.76
CA SER A 193 6.15 -19.76 9.81
C SER A 193 6.62 -21.20 9.67
N GLU A 194 7.45 -21.48 8.67
CA GLU A 194 7.98 -22.82 8.42
C GLU A 194 8.84 -23.32 9.59
N HIS A 195 9.55 -22.42 10.29
CA HIS A 195 10.34 -22.78 11.47
C HIS A 195 9.47 -23.20 12.67
N PHE A 196 8.38 -22.47 12.93
CA PHE A 196 7.54 -22.67 14.11
C PHE A 196 6.32 -23.58 13.86
N SER A 197 6.07 -23.98 12.62
CA SER A 197 5.02 -24.94 12.31
C SER A 197 5.39 -26.32 12.85
N THR A 198 4.45 -26.99 13.53
CA THR A 198 4.66 -28.33 14.09
C THR A 198 4.65 -29.40 13.00
N ALA A 199 5.34 -30.53 13.22
CA ALA A 199 5.29 -31.71 12.34
C ALA A 199 3.89 -32.37 12.25
N ASP A 200 2.95 -31.98 13.13
CA ASP A 200 1.54 -32.32 13.00
C ASP A 200 0.91 -31.56 11.81
N THR A 201 0.99 -32.24 10.66
CA THR A 201 0.51 -31.81 9.35
C THR A 201 -0.98 -32.10 9.14
N THR A 202 -1.73 -32.46 10.20
CA THR A 202 -3.18 -32.56 10.06
C THR A 202 -3.73 -31.22 9.59
N LYS A 203 -4.79 -31.25 8.77
CA LYS A 203 -5.41 -30.05 8.17
C LYS A 203 -5.97 -29.05 9.20
N ALA A 204 -5.67 -29.14 10.49
CA ALA A 204 -6.16 -28.25 11.55
C ALA A 204 -5.14 -27.17 11.99
N SER A 205 -3.85 -27.29 11.65
CA SER A 205 -2.78 -26.49 12.29
C SER A 205 -2.44 -25.15 11.63
N GLY A 206 -2.53 -25.02 10.30
CA GLY A 206 -2.24 -23.77 9.56
C GLY A 206 -0.80 -23.22 9.73
N PRO A 207 -0.41 -22.18 8.96
CA PRO A 207 0.90 -21.56 9.12
C PRO A 207 0.99 -20.72 10.41
N TRP A 208 2.12 -20.83 11.12
CA TRP A 208 2.45 -19.98 12.26
C TRP A 208 2.70 -18.54 11.80
N MET A 209 2.08 -17.54 12.42
CA MET A 209 2.17 -16.16 11.94
C MET A 209 2.99 -15.25 12.89
N PRO A 210 4.02 -14.55 12.39
CA PRO A 210 4.80 -13.60 13.18
C PRO A 210 4.04 -12.30 13.47
N THR A 211 4.37 -11.70 14.60
CA THR A 211 4.00 -10.34 15.00
C THR A 211 4.88 -9.29 14.31
N THR A 212 4.47 -8.02 14.40
CA THR A 212 5.25 -6.86 13.96
C THR A 212 6.68 -6.86 14.50
N ILE A 213 6.88 -7.21 15.78
CA ILE A 213 8.19 -7.23 16.42
C ILE A 213 9.05 -8.35 15.81
N GLU A 214 8.49 -9.54 15.68
CA GLU A 214 9.20 -10.70 15.12
C GLU A 214 9.54 -10.50 13.64
N LEU A 215 8.65 -9.89 12.85
CA LEU A 215 8.96 -9.50 11.48
C LEU A 215 10.08 -8.47 11.41
N PHE A 216 10.05 -7.43 12.25
CA PHE A 216 11.13 -6.45 12.33
C PHE A 216 12.46 -7.11 12.67
N LEU A 217 12.50 -7.96 13.70
CA LEU A 217 13.71 -8.68 14.10
C LEU A 217 14.20 -9.64 13.02
N CYS A 218 13.31 -10.30 12.28
CA CYS A 218 13.70 -11.20 11.20
C CYS A 218 14.28 -10.44 10.01
N LEU A 219 13.71 -9.30 9.67
CA LEU A 219 14.23 -8.42 8.61
C LEU A 219 15.55 -7.78 9.02
N ALA A 220 15.72 -7.42 10.29
CA ALA A 220 16.92 -6.75 10.80
C ALA A 220 18.07 -7.72 11.10
N CYS A 221 17.78 -8.85 11.76
CA CYS A 221 18.76 -9.74 12.38
C CYS A 221 18.72 -11.18 11.84
N GLY A 222 17.77 -11.51 10.97
CA GLY A 222 17.62 -12.84 10.37
C GLY A 222 16.76 -13.82 11.17
N LYS A 223 16.36 -14.89 10.49
CA LYS A 223 15.45 -15.93 11.00
C LYS A 223 15.98 -16.61 12.26
N ASP A 224 17.24 -17.05 12.25
CA ASP A 224 17.79 -17.89 13.32
C ASP A 224 17.95 -17.11 14.64
N PHE A 225 18.35 -15.84 14.56
CA PHE A 225 18.33 -14.93 15.70
C PHE A 225 16.90 -14.75 16.22
N THR A 226 15.96 -14.45 15.32
CA THR A 226 14.56 -14.19 15.69
C THR A 226 13.91 -15.40 16.35
N ALA A 227 14.18 -16.60 15.84
CA ALA A 227 13.69 -17.84 16.43
C ALA A 227 14.18 -18.01 17.87
N ALA A 228 15.49 -17.84 18.09
CA ALA A 228 16.08 -17.92 19.42
C ALA A 228 15.58 -16.81 20.35
N TYR A 229 15.36 -15.61 19.82
CA TYR A 229 14.78 -14.48 20.56
C TYR A 229 13.38 -14.82 21.07
N ILE A 230 12.53 -15.39 20.21
CA ILE A 230 11.17 -15.80 20.56
C ILE A 230 11.17 -16.83 21.70
N ASP A 231 12.07 -17.81 21.68
CA ASP A 231 12.17 -18.82 22.73
C ASP A 231 12.72 -18.25 24.04
N LYS A 232 13.71 -17.36 23.95
CA LYS A 232 14.33 -16.71 25.11
C LYS A 232 13.41 -15.68 25.76
N LEU A 233 12.60 -14.95 25.00
CA LEU A 233 11.62 -14.00 25.55
C LEU A 233 10.63 -14.70 26.49
N LYS A 234 10.33 -15.98 26.24
CA LYS A 234 9.43 -16.78 27.09
C LYS A 234 10.16 -17.43 28.26
N SER A 235 11.32 -18.02 28.00
CA SER A 235 12.03 -18.86 28.97
C SER A 235 12.94 -18.07 29.90
N THR A 236 13.67 -17.09 29.37
CA THR A 236 14.68 -16.31 30.08
C THR A 236 14.70 -14.86 29.55
N PRO A 237 13.63 -14.07 29.80
CA PRO A 237 13.46 -12.70 29.26
C PRO A 237 14.59 -11.74 29.62
N ASP A 238 15.27 -11.97 30.75
CA ASP A 238 16.38 -11.15 31.25
C ASP A 238 17.72 -11.41 30.52
N THR A 239 17.76 -12.36 29.57
CA THR A 239 18.94 -12.63 28.73
C THR A 239 19.39 -11.35 28.03
N LYS A 240 20.69 -11.06 28.05
CA LYS A 240 21.25 -9.90 27.35
C LYS A 240 21.05 -10.04 25.84
N PHE A 241 20.44 -9.02 25.22
CA PHE A 241 20.14 -9.01 23.79
C PHE A 241 21.41 -9.13 22.94
N THR A 242 22.47 -8.40 23.31
CA THR A 242 23.77 -8.42 22.61
C THR A 242 24.46 -9.76 22.67
N ALA A 243 24.36 -10.48 23.79
CA ALA A 243 24.92 -11.81 23.92
C ALA A 243 24.25 -12.77 22.92
N LEU A 244 22.92 -12.77 22.85
CA LEU A 244 22.19 -13.58 21.88
C LEU A 244 22.49 -13.16 20.43
N LEU A 245 22.59 -11.85 20.17
CA LEU A 245 22.87 -11.35 18.82
C LEU A 245 24.27 -11.75 18.36
N THR A 246 25.26 -11.65 19.25
CA THR A 246 26.64 -12.06 18.98
C THR A 246 26.74 -13.56 18.76
N GLU A 247 26.02 -14.36 19.56
CA GLU A 247 25.96 -15.81 19.41
C GLU A 247 25.40 -16.23 18.04
N LYS A 248 24.35 -15.57 17.56
CA LYS A 248 23.66 -15.97 16.32
C LYS A 248 24.20 -15.31 15.05
N ALA A 249 24.72 -14.09 15.11
CA ALA A 249 25.16 -13.33 13.93
C ALA A 249 26.69 -13.20 13.80
N GLY A 250 27.45 -13.52 14.86
CA GLY A 250 28.88 -13.23 14.96
C GLY A 250 29.16 -11.79 15.39
N ALA A 251 30.35 -11.55 15.95
CA ALA A 251 30.70 -10.28 16.60
C ALA A 251 30.63 -9.06 15.67
N ASP A 252 31.21 -9.16 14.47
CA ASP A 252 31.27 -8.05 13.52
C ASP A 252 29.87 -7.68 13.00
N THR A 253 29.06 -8.68 12.62
CA THR A 253 27.68 -8.47 12.21
C THR A 253 26.84 -7.88 13.34
N ALA A 254 27.00 -8.39 14.57
CA ALA A 254 26.29 -7.88 15.73
C ALA A 254 26.62 -6.41 16.00
N ALA A 255 27.89 -6.02 15.91
CA ALA A 255 28.32 -4.63 16.07
C ALA A 255 27.69 -3.72 15.01
N ALA A 256 27.68 -4.13 13.74
CA ALA A 256 27.06 -3.37 12.66
C ALA A 256 25.54 -3.21 12.85
N LEU A 257 24.85 -4.27 13.31
CA LEU A 257 23.42 -4.25 13.59
C LEU A 257 23.08 -3.37 14.80
N LEU A 258 23.88 -3.41 15.87
CA LEU A 258 23.70 -2.54 17.03
C LEU A 258 23.84 -1.07 16.67
N GLU A 259 24.80 -0.72 15.81
CA GLU A 259 24.94 0.66 15.36
C GLU A 259 23.77 1.06 14.44
N ARG A 260 23.43 0.23 13.45
CA ARG A 260 22.32 0.50 12.51
C ARG A 260 20.97 0.68 13.21
N TYR A 261 20.71 -0.11 14.26
CA TYR A 261 19.42 -0.14 14.96
C TYR A 261 19.53 0.36 16.42
N LYS A 262 20.53 1.20 16.71
CA LYS A 262 20.89 1.69 18.06
C LYS A 262 19.73 2.25 18.87
N ARG A 263 18.80 2.94 18.23
CA ARG A 263 17.61 3.47 18.92
C ARG A 263 16.71 2.38 19.51
N PHE A 264 16.68 1.20 18.88
CA PHE A 264 15.89 0.05 19.33
C PHE A 264 16.70 -0.83 20.28
N PHE A 265 17.92 -1.17 19.89
CA PHE A 265 18.75 -2.14 20.62
C PHE A 265 19.57 -1.51 21.77
N GLY A 266 19.63 -0.17 21.82
CA GLY A 266 20.40 0.56 22.82
C GLY A 266 21.91 0.41 22.65
N ASN A 267 22.65 0.75 23.71
CA ASN A 267 24.11 0.66 23.74
C ASN A 267 24.62 -0.73 24.15
N GLY A 268 23.77 -1.75 24.07
CA GLY A 268 24.15 -3.15 24.24
C GLY A 268 23.87 -3.80 25.60
N ASP A 269 23.42 -3.03 26.60
CA ASP A 269 23.13 -3.55 27.95
C ASP A 269 21.69 -4.06 28.15
N LEU A 270 20.83 -3.91 27.16
CA LEU A 270 19.41 -4.23 27.27
C LEU A 270 19.17 -5.74 27.34
N SER A 271 18.19 -6.16 28.15
CA SER A 271 17.65 -7.51 28.07
C SER A 271 16.79 -7.70 26.81
N ILE A 272 16.51 -8.95 26.47
CA ILE A 272 15.56 -9.31 25.41
C ILE A 272 14.19 -8.66 25.65
N LYS A 273 13.72 -8.63 26.91
CA LYS A 273 12.47 -7.99 27.29
C LYS A 273 12.49 -6.47 27.15
N ASP A 274 13.59 -5.82 27.51
CA ASP A 274 13.74 -4.37 27.33
C ASP A 274 13.69 -3.98 25.85
N VAL A 275 14.35 -4.79 25.00
CA VAL A 275 14.31 -4.60 23.55
C VAL A 275 12.89 -4.86 22.99
N ASP A 276 12.17 -5.88 23.48
CA ASP A 276 10.77 -6.13 23.09
C ASP A 276 9.88 -4.91 23.34
N ASP A 277 9.95 -4.36 24.56
CA ASP A 277 9.15 -3.20 24.96
C ASP A 277 9.50 -1.94 24.17
N LYS A 278 10.78 -1.74 23.86
CA LYS A 278 11.23 -0.62 23.03
C LYS A 278 10.72 -0.72 21.60
N ILE A 279 10.85 -1.89 20.97
CA ILE A 279 10.35 -2.12 19.62
C ILE A 279 8.84 -1.95 19.60
N TYR A 280 8.12 -2.54 20.58
CA TYR A 280 6.67 -2.38 20.69
C TYR A 280 6.25 -0.91 20.75
N THR A 281 6.89 -0.11 21.62
CA THR A 281 6.54 1.30 21.81
C THR A 281 6.72 2.09 20.52
N ALA A 282 7.83 1.85 19.82
CA ALA A 282 8.10 2.52 18.53
C ALA A 282 7.09 2.10 17.45
N PHE A 283 6.81 0.81 17.31
CA PHE A 283 5.87 0.32 16.30
C PHE A 283 4.42 0.65 16.62
N ASP A 284 4.00 0.72 17.89
CA ASP A 284 2.65 1.18 18.27
C ASP A 284 2.42 2.61 17.81
N ALA A 285 3.38 3.51 18.03
CA ALA A 285 3.32 4.88 17.53
C ALA A 285 3.28 4.94 15.99
N ALA A 286 4.16 4.18 15.32
CA ALA A 286 4.23 4.16 13.87
C ALA A 286 3.00 3.52 13.20
N LEU A 287 2.40 2.49 13.78
CA LEU A 287 1.16 1.87 13.30
C LEU A 287 -0.03 2.82 13.45
N LYS A 288 -0.10 3.59 14.54
CA LYS A 288 -1.10 4.66 14.69
C LYS A 288 -0.93 5.75 13.65
N ARG A 289 0.31 6.16 13.36
CA ARG A 289 0.60 7.11 12.27
C ARG A 289 0.28 6.53 10.90
N SER A 290 0.58 5.26 10.64
CA SER A 290 0.17 4.54 9.43
C SER A 290 -1.34 4.63 9.24
N PHE A 291 -2.12 4.32 10.27
CA PHE A 291 -3.58 4.45 10.23
C PHE A 291 -4.02 5.88 9.87
N THR A 292 -3.44 6.90 10.49
CA THR A 292 -3.72 8.31 10.16
C THR A 292 -3.39 8.63 8.70
N LEU A 293 -2.24 8.21 8.18
CA LEU A 293 -1.84 8.45 6.80
C LEU A 293 -2.76 7.76 5.80
N VAL A 294 -3.08 6.48 6.00
CA VAL A 294 -4.01 5.74 5.13
C VAL A 294 -5.39 6.43 5.15
N ARG A 295 -5.83 6.92 6.31
CA ARG A 295 -7.09 7.67 6.45
C ARG A 295 -7.11 9.00 5.70
N GLU A 296 -6.01 9.74 5.73
CA GLU A 296 -5.95 11.08 5.14
C GLU A 296 -5.68 11.02 3.64
N LEU A 297 -4.86 10.07 3.21
CA LEU A 297 -4.28 10.02 1.87
C LEU A 297 -4.99 9.04 0.94
N THR A 298 -5.39 7.88 1.48
CA THR A 298 -6.07 6.82 0.73
C THR A 298 -7.32 6.31 1.47
N PRO A 299 -8.25 7.17 1.94
CA PRO A 299 -9.45 6.72 2.63
C PRO A 299 -10.38 5.86 1.76
N GLU A 300 -10.21 5.81 0.45
CA GLU A 300 -10.88 4.82 -0.40
C GLU A 300 -10.36 3.38 -0.18
N ASP A 301 -9.15 3.25 0.35
CA ASP A 301 -8.57 1.99 0.80
C ASP A 301 -8.90 1.71 2.28
N LEU A 302 -9.53 2.67 2.98
CA LEU A 302 -10.23 2.46 4.24
C LEU A 302 -11.72 2.26 4.00
N ILE A 303 -12.32 1.51 4.89
CA ILE A 303 -13.75 1.30 4.88
C ILE A 303 -14.28 1.77 6.22
N TYR A 304 -15.12 2.81 6.19
CA TYR A 304 -15.79 3.34 7.36
C TYR A 304 -17.05 2.51 7.60
N VAL A 305 -17.13 1.88 8.76
CA VAL A 305 -18.29 1.05 9.12
C VAL A 305 -19.14 1.86 10.09
N VAL A 306 -20.38 2.18 9.70
CA VAL A 306 -21.38 2.78 10.61
C VAL A 306 -22.28 1.74 11.25
N ASN A 307 -22.21 0.47 10.84
CA ASN A 307 -23.06 -0.56 11.44
C ASN A 307 -22.40 -1.10 12.70
N ASP A 308 -23.03 -0.86 13.84
CA ASP A 308 -22.48 -1.15 15.16
C ASP A 308 -22.59 -2.62 15.54
N LYS A 309 -23.25 -3.47 14.73
CA LYS A 309 -23.33 -4.93 14.95
C LYS A 309 -23.45 -5.73 13.65
N LEU A 310 -22.42 -6.50 13.35
CA LEU A 310 -22.40 -7.41 12.20
C LEU A 310 -23.33 -8.62 12.44
N PRO A 311 -24.00 -9.17 11.41
CA PRO A 311 -25.05 -10.17 11.62
C PRO A 311 -24.53 -11.47 12.24
N TRP A 312 -23.30 -11.87 11.93
CA TRP A 312 -22.65 -13.03 12.57
C TRP A 312 -22.25 -12.78 14.03
N TYR A 313 -22.04 -11.52 14.43
CA TYR A 313 -21.75 -11.19 15.83
C TYR A 313 -22.96 -11.47 16.71
N ARG A 314 -24.18 -11.19 16.23
CA ARG A 314 -25.41 -11.54 16.93
C ARG A 314 -25.49 -13.06 17.21
N VAL A 315 -25.15 -13.88 16.22
CA VAL A 315 -25.11 -15.34 16.39
C VAL A 315 -24.10 -15.74 17.49
N ALA A 316 -22.93 -15.13 17.49
CA ALA A 316 -21.93 -15.38 18.53
C ALA A 316 -22.44 -14.99 19.93
N GLN A 317 -23.18 -13.88 20.05
CA GLN A 317 -23.80 -13.45 21.31
C GLN A 317 -24.88 -14.44 21.77
N GLU A 318 -25.66 -15.00 20.86
CA GLU A 318 -26.66 -16.03 21.19
C GLU A 318 -26.00 -17.30 21.74
N GLU A 319 -24.88 -17.75 21.18
CA GLU A 319 -24.11 -18.88 21.71
C GLU A 319 -23.41 -18.56 23.04
N PHE A 320 -22.97 -17.32 23.23
CA PHE A 320 -22.43 -16.85 24.52
C PHE A 320 -23.48 -16.91 25.64
N VAL A 321 -24.71 -16.45 25.37
CA VAL A 321 -25.82 -16.50 26.34
C VAL A 321 -26.19 -17.94 26.71
N LYS A 322 -26.06 -18.90 25.78
CA LYS A 322 -26.26 -20.33 26.07
C LYS A 322 -25.19 -20.91 27.00
N GLY A 323 -24.03 -20.26 27.15
CA GLY A 323 -22.94 -20.72 27.99
C GLY A 323 -22.28 -22.00 27.46
N VAL A 324 -22.17 -22.15 26.14
CA VAL A 324 -21.56 -23.34 25.51
C VAL A 324 -20.11 -23.51 25.97
N LYS A 325 -19.77 -24.70 26.48
CA LYS A 325 -18.44 -25.07 26.98
C LYS A 325 -18.15 -26.55 26.77
N GLU A 326 -16.88 -26.92 26.77
CA GLU A 326 -16.45 -28.31 26.70
C GLU A 326 -16.93 -29.14 27.90
N THR A 327 -17.17 -30.43 27.65
CA THR A 327 -17.50 -31.41 28.69
C THR A 327 -16.48 -32.53 28.82
N GLY A 328 -15.49 -32.58 27.93
CA GLY A 328 -14.45 -33.61 27.90
C GLY A 328 -14.97 -34.90 27.29
N THR A 329 -15.00 -35.98 28.07
CA THR A 329 -15.52 -37.28 27.61
C THR A 329 -16.82 -37.62 28.35
N PRO A 330 -17.98 -37.71 27.67
CA PRO A 330 -18.18 -37.52 26.23
C PRO A 330 -18.10 -36.03 25.79
N PRO A 331 -17.73 -35.78 24.53
CA PRO A 331 -17.62 -34.43 23.97
C PRO A 331 -18.99 -33.76 23.87
N ASN A 332 -19.05 -32.46 24.08
CA ASN A 332 -20.29 -31.69 24.03
C ASN A 332 -20.82 -31.61 22.58
N PRO A 333 -22.03 -32.11 22.29
CA PRO A 333 -22.63 -32.00 20.96
C PRO A 333 -22.76 -30.56 20.45
N GLU A 334 -22.92 -29.59 21.35
CA GLU A 334 -22.99 -28.16 21.02
C GLU A 334 -21.64 -27.61 20.55
N VAL A 335 -20.51 -28.17 20.99
CA VAL A 335 -19.18 -27.82 20.46
C VAL A 335 -18.97 -28.51 19.12
N LEU A 336 -19.30 -29.80 19.01
CA LEU A 336 -19.15 -30.58 17.79
C LEU A 336 -19.98 -30.02 16.61
N LYS A 337 -21.10 -29.34 16.88
CA LYS A 337 -21.93 -28.73 15.83
C LYS A 337 -21.17 -27.67 15.03
N TYR A 338 -20.23 -26.95 15.65
CA TYR A 338 -19.51 -25.86 14.98
C TYR A 338 -18.65 -26.39 13.83
N PHE A 339 -18.06 -27.57 13.97
CA PHE A 339 -17.27 -28.21 12.92
C PHE A 339 -18.07 -28.55 11.65
N LYS A 340 -19.40 -28.66 11.73
CA LYS A 340 -20.27 -28.85 10.56
C LYS A 340 -20.21 -27.68 9.57
N ALA A 341 -19.74 -26.51 10.01
CA ALA A 341 -19.48 -25.36 9.16
C ALA A 341 -18.19 -25.47 8.34
N THR A 342 -17.39 -26.51 8.57
CA THR A 342 -16.10 -26.75 7.95
C THR A 342 -16.03 -28.16 7.34
N ASP A 343 -14.98 -28.43 6.58
CA ASP A 343 -14.70 -29.78 6.08
C ASP A 343 -13.89 -30.63 7.07
N TYR A 344 -13.45 -30.05 8.20
CA TYR A 344 -12.75 -30.77 9.25
C TYR A 344 -13.72 -31.70 9.99
N LYS A 345 -13.47 -33.01 9.92
CA LYS A 345 -14.29 -34.03 10.56
C LYS A 345 -13.62 -34.44 11.87
N THR A 346 -14.34 -34.24 12.96
CA THR A 346 -13.91 -34.67 14.29
C THR A 346 -15.09 -35.13 15.13
N ASN A 347 -14.79 -36.02 16.07
CA ASN A 347 -15.66 -36.45 17.15
C ASN A 347 -15.07 -36.05 18.52
N ARG A 348 -14.12 -35.13 18.56
CA ARG A 348 -13.47 -34.60 19.76
C ARG A 348 -13.67 -33.10 19.85
N GLU A 349 -13.51 -32.56 21.05
CA GLU A 349 -13.41 -31.12 21.29
C GLU A 349 -11.99 -30.64 20.90
N ASP A 350 -11.59 -30.88 19.64
CA ASP A 350 -10.35 -30.31 19.07
C ASP A 350 -10.47 -28.77 19.04
N PRO A 351 -9.38 -28.00 18.95
CA PRO A 351 -9.45 -26.54 18.93
C PRO A 351 -10.49 -25.99 17.95
N TRP A 352 -11.51 -25.30 18.48
CA TRP A 352 -12.76 -25.01 17.77
C TRP A 352 -13.06 -23.51 17.59
N CYS A 353 -12.08 -22.63 17.84
CA CYS A 353 -12.25 -21.18 17.66
C CYS A 353 -12.57 -20.78 16.21
N GLY A 354 -11.85 -21.33 15.22
CA GLY A 354 -12.13 -21.08 13.80
C GLY A 354 -13.44 -21.70 13.33
N ALA A 355 -13.75 -22.92 13.79
CA ALA A 355 -15.03 -23.58 13.51
C ALA A 355 -16.22 -22.78 14.07
N PHE A 356 -16.07 -22.18 15.26
CA PHE A 356 -17.07 -21.29 15.84
C PHE A 356 -17.32 -20.05 14.97
N VAL A 357 -16.25 -19.37 14.49
CA VAL A 357 -16.38 -18.23 13.58
C VAL A 357 -17.05 -18.63 12.27
N ALA A 358 -16.66 -19.77 11.68
CA ALA A 358 -17.27 -20.32 10.46
C ALA A 358 -18.78 -20.57 10.65
N TRP A 359 -19.15 -21.16 11.79
CA TRP A 359 -20.52 -21.46 12.11
C TRP A 359 -21.34 -20.18 12.31
N CYS A 360 -20.82 -19.19 13.04
CA CYS A 360 -21.50 -17.90 13.23
C CYS A 360 -21.77 -17.19 11.91
N LEU A 361 -20.82 -17.23 10.96
CA LEU A 361 -20.99 -16.70 9.62
C LEU A 361 -22.06 -17.46 8.82
N GLN A 362 -22.07 -18.79 8.90
CA GLN A 362 -23.06 -19.61 8.20
C GLN A 362 -24.48 -19.44 8.75
N GLN A 363 -24.64 -19.19 10.05
CA GLN A 363 -25.95 -18.96 10.68
C GLN A 363 -26.39 -17.50 10.67
N SER A 364 -25.57 -16.58 10.13
CA SER A 364 -25.86 -15.14 10.14
C SER A 364 -27.02 -14.72 9.24
N ASN A 365 -27.55 -15.63 8.41
CA ASN A 365 -28.52 -15.36 7.34
C ASN A 365 -28.08 -14.27 6.34
N ALA A 366 -26.78 -13.95 6.31
CA ALA A 366 -26.23 -12.96 5.40
C ALA A 366 -25.47 -13.67 4.27
N GLU A 367 -26.02 -13.70 3.06
CA GLU A 367 -25.54 -14.55 1.96
C GLU A 367 -24.05 -14.34 1.62
N ILE A 368 -23.57 -13.08 1.65
CA ILE A 368 -22.16 -12.73 1.45
C ILE A 368 -21.29 -13.41 2.51
N ALA A 369 -21.70 -13.36 3.78
CA ALA A 369 -20.99 -13.99 4.88
C ALA A 369 -20.98 -15.52 4.76
N VAL A 370 -22.12 -16.12 4.42
CA VAL A 370 -22.25 -17.58 4.23
C VAL A 370 -21.31 -18.08 3.13
N LYS A 371 -21.27 -17.38 1.98
CA LYS A 371 -20.42 -17.74 0.84
C LYS A 371 -18.93 -17.50 1.08
N SER A 372 -18.57 -16.59 1.99
CA SER A 372 -17.17 -16.25 2.27
C SER A 372 -16.38 -17.35 2.99
N VAL A 373 -17.07 -18.34 3.57
CA VAL A 373 -16.41 -19.37 4.40
C VAL A 373 -15.71 -20.39 3.50
N ASN A 374 -14.38 -20.36 3.49
CA ASN A 374 -13.57 -21.42 2.89
C ASN A 374 -13.55 -22.66 3.80
N LYS A 375 -14.53 -23.54 3.60
CA LYS A 375 -14.76 -24.72 4.46
C LYS A 375 -13.55 -25.63 4.61
N ALA A 376 -12.67 -25.70 3.61
CA ALA A 376 -11.48 -26.55 3.62
C ALA A 376 -10.47 -26.17 4.70
N THR A 377 -10.45 -24.90 5.13
CA THR A 377 -9.44 -24.36 6.04
C THR A 377 -10.03 -23.60 7.23
N ALA A 378 -11.31 -23.24 7.21
CA ALA A 378 -11.97 -22.36 8.19
C ALA A 378 -11.90 -22.81 9.67
N ALA A 379 -11.64 -24.10 9.95
CA ALA A 379 -11.43 -24.56 11.33
C ALA A 379 -10.21 -23.92 12.01
N ARG A 380 -9.25 -23.42 11.21
CA ARG A 380 -7.96 -22.85 11.67
C ARG A 380 -8.11 -21.36 11.96
N ALA A 381 -7.51 -20.86 13.04
CA ALA A 381 -7.47 -19.41 13.28
C ALA A 381 -6.68 -18.66 12.20
N ALA A 382 -5.53 -19.20 11.77
CA ALA A 382 -4.68 -18.62 10.74
C ALA A 382 -5.41 -18.37 9.40
N SER A 383 -6.40 -19.21 9.04
CA SER A 383 -7.16 -19.05 7.79
C SER A 383 -8.00 -17.79 7.74
N TRP A 384 -8.30 -17.21 8.91
CA TRP A 384 -9.03 -15.95 9.00
C TRP A 384 -8.13 -14.73 8.79
N LYS A 385 -6.79 -14.90 8.74
CA LYS A 385 -5.86 -13.78 8.52
C LYS A 385 -5.93 -13.24 7.10
N THR A 386 -6.30 -14.04 6.11
CA THR A 386 -6.49 -13.60 4.71
C THR A 386 -7.96 -13.62 4.30
N TRP A 387 -8.84 -14.00 5.21
CA TRP A 387 -10.28 -13.98 4.98
C TRP A 387 -10.82 -12.56 4.84
N GLY A 388 -11.83 -12.40 4.00
CA GLY A 388 -12.48 -11.14 3.76
C GLY A 388 -11.70 -10.24 2.81
N ASP A 389 -12.41 -9.36 2.13
CA ASP A 389 -11.86 -8.39 1.18
C ASP A 389 -11.59 -7.03 1.83
N VAL A 390 -11.83 -6.92 3.15
CA VAL A 390 -11.61 -5.70 3.93
C VAL A 390 -10.58 -5.94 5.03
N GLU A 391 -9.50 -5.16 4.98
CA GLU A 391 -8.46 -5.12 6.00
C GLU A 391 -8.63 -3.88 6.87
N VAL A 392 -8.96 -4.10 8.15
CA VAL A 392 -9.02 -3.04 9.15
C VAL A 392 -7.61 -2.84 9.73
N PRO A 393 -7.07 -1.61 9.75
CA PRO A 393 -5.71 -1.36 10.24
C PRO A 393 -5.51 -1.78 11.70
N ILE A 394 -4.44 -2.52 11.98
CA ILE A 394 -4.10 -2.98 13.35
C ILE A 394 -3.76 -1.81 14.30
N GLY A 395 -3.30 -0.68 13.73
CA GLY A 395 -3.04 0.57 14.41
C GLY A 395 -4.28 1.42 14.67
N ALA A 396 -5.47 0.96 14.28
CA ALA A 396 -6.73 1.64 14.56
C ALA A 396 -6.89 1.81 16.08
N TYR A 397 -6.85 3.06 16.54
CA TYR A 397 -6.94 3.40 17.97
C TYR A 397 -8.29 4.00 18.35
N GLU A 398 -9.01 4.58 17.38
CA GLU A 398 -10.31 5.18 17.61
C GLU A 398 -11.34 4.10 17.90
N LYS A 399 -12.26 4.38 18.83
CA LYS A 399 -13.29 3.41 19.25
C LYS A 399 -14.17 2.95 18.08
N SER A 400 -14.44 3.82 17.13
CA SER A 400 -15.26 3.55 15.94
C SER A 400 -14.49 2.96 14.76
N ALA A 401 -13.16 2.82 14.85
CA ALA A 401 -12.34 2.39 13.71
C ALA A 401 -12.32 0.87 13.52
N VAL A 402 -12.66 0.09 14.56
CA VAL A 402 -12.82 -1.37 14.47
C VAL A 402 -14.30 -1.72 14.70
N PRO A 403 -14.99 -2.33 13.73
CA PRO A 403 -16.39 -2.70 13.87
C PRO A 403 -16.59 -3.81 14.90
N VAL A 404 -17.62 -3.71 15.74
CA VAL A 404 -18.04 -4.81 16.62
C VAL A 404 -18.48 -5.99 15.76
N GLY A 405 -17.87 -7.14 15.99
CA GLY A 405 -18.02 -8.32 15.16
C GLY A 405 -16.90 -8.53 14.12
N ALA A 406 -15.96 -7.59 13.96
CA ALA A 406 -14.84 -7.80 13.05
C ALA A 406 -14.04 -9.03 13.46
N VAL A 407 -13.55 -9.80 12.49
CA VAL A 407 -12.78 -11.01 12.76
C VAL A 407 -11.37 -10.60 13.14
N VAL A 408 -10.98 -10.86 14.38
CA VAL A 408 -9.65 -10.57 14.91
C VAL A 408 -8.88 -11.88 15.04
N VAL A 409 -7.68 -11.90 14.46
CA VAL A 409 -6.77 -13.03 14.53
C VAL A 409 -5.62 -12.68 15.46
N LEU A 410 -5.35 -13.57 16.42
CA LEU A 410 -4.24 -13.49 17.36
C LEU A 410 -3.17 -14.52 16.99
N ARG A 411 -1.92 -14.18 17.29
CA ARG A 411 -0.77 -15.09 17.13
C ARG A 411 -0.95 -16.44 17.85
N PRO A 412 -0.29 -17.51 17.39
CA PRO A 412 -0.11 -18.76 18.14
C PRO A 412 0.46 -18.55 19.54
N ARG A 413 -0.16 -19.19 20.53
CA ARG A 413 0.40 -19.30 21.88
C ARG A 413 1.56 -20.28 21.84
N SER A 414 2.62 -19.93 22.54
CA SER A 414 3.84 -20.72 22.53
C SER A 414 3.83 -21.77 23.63
N GLY A 415 4.31 -22.98 23.33
CA GLY A 415 4.27 -24.10 24.27
C GLY A 415 2.89 -24.78 24.39
N THR A 416 1.93 -24.41 23.53
CA THR A 416 0.64 -25.10 23.37
C THR A 416 0.62 -25.86 22.05
N THR A 417 -0.25 -26.86 21.93
CA THR A 417 -0.54 -27.55 20.66
C THR A 417 -1.24 -26.66 19.63
N ASP A 418 -1.61 -25.43 20.00
CA ASP A 418 -2.19 -24.41 19.13
C ASP A 418 -1.12 -23.77 18.23
N SER A 419 -0.94 -24.37 17.05
CA SER A 419 -0.04 -23.89 16.00
C SER A 419 -0.64 -22.75 15.16
N SER A 420 -1.96 -22.56 15.19
CA SER A 420 -2.70 -21.69 14.25
C SER A 420 -3.00 -20.30 14.82
N GLY A 421 -2.96 -20.15 16.15
CA GLY A 421 -3.39 -18.94 16.82
C GLY A 421 -4.82 -19.00 17.29
N HIS A 422 -5.34 -17.83 17.67
CA HIS A 422 -6.71 -17.70 18.13
C HIS A 422 -7.48 -16.76 17.22
N VAL A 423 -8.79 -16.98 17.10
CA VAL A 423 -9.67 -16.11 16.32
C VAL A 423 -10.96 -15.87 17.10
N GLY A 424 -11.45 -14.64 17.04
CA GLY A 424 -12.71 -14.25 17.65
C GLY A 424 -13.24 -12.97 17.04
N PHE A 425 -14.40 -12.54 17.52
CA PHE A 425 -15.05 -11.33 17.07
C PHE A 425 -14.71 -10.16 17.99
N PHE A 426 -14.36 -9.02 17.40
CA PHE A 426 -14.08 -7.79 18.13
C PHE A 426 -15.29 -7.34 18.96
N VAL A 427 -15.07 -6.99 20.23
CA VAL A 427 -16.07 -6.39 21.12
C VAL A 427 -15.73 -4.94 21.39
N GLU A 428 -14.54 -4.70 21.92
CA GLU A 428 -14.01 -3.37 22.22
C GLU A 428 -12.50 -3.42 22.42
N GLN A 429 -11.86 -2.25 22.52
CA GLN A 429 -10.44 -2.15 22.83
C GLN A 429 -10.12 -0.89 23.64
N ASN A 430 -8.98 -0.94 24.32
CA ASN A 430 -8.31 0.23 24.87
C ASN A 430 -6.88 0.33 24.31
N ALA A 431 -6.02 1.14 24.93
CA ALA A 431 -4.65 1.35 24.48
C ALA A 431 -3.76 0.08 24.53
N LYS A 432 -4.06 -0.89 25.40
CA LYS A 432 -3.23 -2.08 25.63
C LYS A 432 -3.95 -3.41 25.38
N LYS A 433 -5.27 -3.43 25.57
CA LYS A 433 -6.08 -4.65 25.50
C LYS A 433 -7.14 -4.56 24.41
N ILE A 434 -7.47 -5.73 23.86
CA ILE A 434 -8.55 -5.97 22.91
C ILE A 434 -9.44 -7.07 23.48
N LYS A 435 -10.75 -6.85 23.50
CA LYS A 435 -11.72 -7.82 24.01
C LYS A 435 -12.36 -8.54 22.83
N LEU A 436 -12.33 -9.87 22.86
CA LEU A 436 -12.89 -10.72 21.82
C LEU A 436 -13.98 -11.65 22.38
N LEU A 437 -15.07 -11.77 21.64
CA LEU A 437 -16.07 -12.81 21.79
C LEU A 437 -15.70 -13.97 20.86
N GLY A 438 -15.36 -15.12 21.41
CA GLY A 438 -14.91 -16.26 20.63
C GLY A 438 -15.20 -17.60 21.31
N GLY A 439 -15.15 -18.66 20.51
CA GLY A 439 -15.18 -20.05 20.98
C GLY A 439 -13.81 -20.51 21.45
N ASN A 440 -13.77 -21.59 22.22
CA ASN A 440 -12.56 -22.19 22.79
C ASN A 440 -11.72 -21.23 23.68
N GLN A 441 -12.37 -20.27 24.32
CA GLN A 441 -11.72 -19.34 25.26
C GLN A 441 -11.89 -19.88 26.68
N SER A 442 -10.84 -20.50 27.22
CA SER A 442 -10.93 -21.33 28.42
C SER A 442 -12.03 -22.39 28.25
N ASP A 443 -11.94 -23.14 27.14
CA ASP A 443 -12.81 -24.25 26.79
C ASP A 443 -14.30 -23.86 26.72
N SER A 444 -14.60 -22.59 26.39
CA SER A 444 -15.97 -22.05 26.34
C SER A 444 -16.16 -20.94 25.30
N VAL A 445 -17.42 -20.66 24.94
CA VAL A 445 -17.80 -19.42 24.26
C VAL A 445 -17.83 -18.33 25.30
N LYS A 446 -16.95 -17.33 25.18
CA LYS A 446 -16.77 -16.30 26.21
C LYS A 446 -16.26 -15.00 25.63
N GLU A 447 -16.37 -13.89 26.37
CA GLU A 447 -15.58 -12.68 26.14
C GLU A 447 -14.28 -12.69 26.94
N THR A 448 -13.14 -12.49 26.27
CA THR A 448 -11.81 -12.49 26.91
C THR A 448 -10.99 -11.30 26.44
N GLU A 449 -10.23 -10.70 27.36
CA GLU A 449 -9.28 -9.63 27.04
C GLU A 449 -7.91 -10.23 26.69
N PHE A 450 -7.38 -9.79 25.55
CA PHE A 450 -6.06 -10.16 25.05
C PHE A 450 -5.17 -8.93 24.96
N ASP A 451 -3.86 -9.17 24.98
CA ASP A 451 -2.90 -8.10 24.71
C ASP A 451 -2.95 -7.68 23.24
N ARG A 452 -2.99 -6.38 22.97
CA ARG A 452 -2.97 -5.87 21.58
C ARG A 452 -1.72 -6.31 20.83
N ARG A 453 -0.60 -6.58 21.54
CA ARG A 453 0.62 -7.19 20.97
C ARG A 453 0.39 -8.50 20.25
N GLN A 454 -0.70 -9.20 20.56
CA GLN A 454 -1.02 -10.49 19.97
C GLN A 454 -1.78 -10.40 18.65
N VAL A 455 -2.35 -9.24 18.30
CA VAL A 455 -3.16 -9.07 17.09
C VAL A 455 -2.28 -9.13 15.84
N VAL A 456 -2.60 -10.05 14.93
CA VAL A 456 -1.87 -10.21 13.65
C VAL A 456 -2.71 -9.82 12.43
N ALA A 457 -4.04 -9.75 12.55
CA ALA A 457 -4.94 -9.21 11.54
C ALA A 457 -6.31 -8.84 12.12
N ILE A 458 -6.97 -7.86 11.49
CA ILE A 458 -8.38 -7.55 11.70
C ILE A 458 -9.06 -7.53 10.33
N ARG A 459 -10.08 -8.37 10.15
CA ARG A 459 -10.71 -8.67 8.87
C ARG A 459 -12.21 -8.50 8.87
N MET A 460 -12.72 -8.17 7.69
CA MET A 460 -14.12 -7.82 7.44
C MET A 460 -14.51 -8.20 6.01
N LEU A 461 -15.82 -8.24 5.75
CA LEU A 461 -16.40 -8.38 4.42
C LEU A 461 -16.98 -7.05 3.92
N LYS A 462 -16.80 -6.77 2.64
CA LYS A 462 -17.49 -5.72 1.91
C LYS A 462 -18.99 -6.04 1.84
N GLY A 463 -19.81 -4.99 1.80
CA GLY A 463 -21.26 -5.09 1.87
C GLY A 463 -21.81 -5.06 3.30
N PHE A 464 -20.94 -5.01 4.31
CA PHE A 464 -21.30 -4.72 5.71
C PHE A 464 -20.63 -3.45 6.25
N ASP A 465 -19.90 -2.79 5.37
CA ASP A 465 -19.53 -1.40 5.50
C ASP A 465 -20.73 -0.48 5.30
N ALA A 466 -20.59 0.78 5.70
CA ALA A 466 -21.66 1.76 5.64
C ALA A 466 -22.38 1.83 4.29
N ASP A 467 -23.72 1.78 4.34
CA ASP A 467 -24.70 2.10 3.30
C ASP A 467 -24.72 1.14 2.09
N PRO A 468 -25.83 0.39 1.85
CA PRO A 468 -26.07 -0.37 0.62
C PRO A 468 -25.91 0.44 -0.66
N ALA A 469 -25.79 1.77 -0.52
CA ALA A 469 -25.42 2.68 -1.59
C ALA A 469 -24.05 2.41 -2.29
N GLN A 470 -23.26 1.43 -1.80
CA GLN A 470 -21.88 1.21 -2.25
C GLN A 470 -21.49 -0.26 -2.50
N SER A 471 -22.41 -1.22 -2.43
CA SER A 471 -22.03 -2.65 -2.43
C SER A 471 -22.47 -3.52 -3.62
N ASN A 472 -23.08 -2.98 -4.68
CA ASN A 472 -23.30 -3.72 -5.93
C ASN A 472 -22.29 -3.32 -7.04
N GLY A 473 -21.00 -3.54 -6.79
CA GLY A 473 -19.93 -3.21 -7.74
C GLY A 473 -19.72 -1.69 -7.91
N PRO A 474 -18.54 -1.24 -8.37
CA PRO A 474 -18.29 0.19 -8.51
C PRO A 474 -19.10 0.75 -9.69
N GLY A 475 -20.16 1.53 -9.40
CA GLY A 475 -20.84 2.40 -10.36
C GLY A 475 -22.34 2.19 -10.64
N THR A 476 -23.05 1.28 -9.97
CA THR A 476 -24.44 0.93 -10.38
C THR A 476 -25.55 1.79 -9.76
N GLU A 477 -25.22 2.78 -8.93
CA GLU A 477 -26.22 3.62 -8.25
C GLU A 477 -26.47 4.98 -8.85
N ASP A 478 -25.64 5.36 -9.83
CA ASP A 478 -26.03 6.41 -10.75
C ASP A 478 -26.94 5.72 -11.80
N PRO A 479 -28.27 5.91 -11.80
CA PRO A 479 -29.18 5.27 -12.77
C PRO A 479 -28.88 5.65 -14.23
N ASN A 480 -27.90 6.53 -14.40
CA ASN A 480 -27.44 7.19 -15.60
C ASN A 480 -25.98 6.78 -15.96
N PHE A 481 -25.36 5.86 -15.21
CA PHE A 481 -23.95 5.46 -15.36
C PHE A 481 -23.61 4.87 -16.74
N ASP A 482 -24.50 4.02 -17.27
CA ASP A 482 -24.34 3.37 -18.58
C ASP A 482 -24.93 4.21 -19.74
N ALA A 483 -25.68 5.27 -19.43
CA ALA A 483 -26.32 6.14 -20.42
C ALA A 483 -25.41 7.26 -20.96
N GLY A 484 -24.18 7.37 -20.45
CA GLY A 484 -23.22 8.43 -20.84
C GLY A 484 -23.35 9.70 -20.01
N THR A 485 -23.70 9.56 -18.73
CA THR A 485 -23.96 10.65 -17.79
C THR A 485 -23.23 10.38 -16.46
N LEU A 486 -22.76 11.42 -15.75
CA LEU A 486 -22.07 11.34 -14.46
C LEU A 486 -22.66 12.37 -13.52
N GLY A 487 -23.44 11.93 -12.54
CA GLY A 487 -24.29 12.83 -11.77
C GLY A 487 -25.16 13.68 -12.70
N PRO A 488 -25.24 15.02 -12.55
CA PRO A 488 -26.03 15.89 -13.41
C PRO A 488 -25.47 16.13 -14.81
N PHE A 489 -24.30 15.59 -15.18
CA PHE A 489 -23.73 15.79 -16.52
C PHE A 489 -24.51 15.03 -17.59
N THR A 490 -24.89 15.73 -18.66
CA THR A 490 -25.28 15.14 -19.95
C THR A 490 -24.06 14.75 -20.78
N LYS A 491 -24.26 14.07 -21.93
CA LYS A 491 -23.17 13.81 -22.90
C LYS A 491 -22.50 15.11 -23.40
N ALA A 492 -23.27 16.18 -23.59
CA ALA A 492 -22.74 17.47 -24.01
C ALA A 492 -21.93 18.15 -22.90
N ASP A 493 -22.40 18.05 -21.66
CA ASP A 493 -21.65 18.51 -20.49
C ASP A 493 -20.33 17.75 -20.37
N TRP A 494 -20.34 16.45 -20.61
CA TRP A 494 -19.13 15.63 -20.63
C TRP A 494 -18.13 16.07 -21.68
N ALA A 495 -18.57 16.24 -22.93
CA ALA A 495 -17.72 16.71 -24.02
C ALA A 495 -17.10 18.08 -23.69
N LYS A 496 -17.88 18.99 -23.10
CA LYS A 496 -17.40 20.29 -22.63
C LYS A 496 -16.38 20.16 -21.50
N TYR A 497 -16.63 19.30 -20.51
CA TYR A 497 -15.73 19.09 -19.38
C TYR A 497 -14.35 18.62 -19.85
N ILE A 498 -14.30 17.54 -20.66
CA ILE A 498 -13.03 16.97 -21.11
C ILE A 498 -12.30 17.91 -22.08
N ASP A 499 -13.03 18.72 -22.84
CA ASP A 499 -12.43 19.72 -23.74
C ASP A 499 -11.78 20.88 -22.99
N VAL A 500 -12.48 21.47 -22.02
CA VAL A 500 -11.92 22.56 -21.21
C VAL A 500 -10.74 22.06 -20.38
N LEU A 501 -10.86 20.86 -19.79
CA LEU A 501 -9.77 20.25 -19.03
C LEU A 501 -8.57 19.93 -19.93
N GLY A 502 -8.78 19.32 -21.10
CA GLY A 502 -7.70 19.03 -22.05
C GLY A 502 -7.02 20.30 -22.57
N HIS A 503 -7.79 21.37 -22.78
CA HIS A 503 -7.24 22.67 -23.15
C HIS A 503 -6.36 23.24 -22.04
N ARG A 504 -6.79 23.14 -20.77
CA ARG A 504 -6.01 23.57 -19.60
C ARG A 504 -4.70 22.80 -19.45
N GLU A 505 -4.77 21.48 -19.64
CA GLU A 505 -3.64 20.56 -19.42
C GLU A 505 -2.59 20.64 -20.53
N SER A 506 -3.01 20.77 -21.79
CA SER A 506 -2.11 20.61 -22.93
C SER A 506 -2.49 21.40 -24.18
N THR A 507 -3.43 22.35 -24.09
CA THR A 507 -4.05 22.97 -25.28
C THR A 507 -4.67 21.91 -26.21
N ASN A 508 -5.28 20.87 -25.61
CA ASN A 508 -5.89 19.73 -26.30
C ASN A 508 -4.93 18.85 -27.14
N ASN A 509 -3.63 18.87 -26.85
CA ASN A 509 -2.64 18.12 -27.62
C ASN A 509 -2.43 16.69 -27.08
N TYR A 510 -2.90 15.68 -27.83
CA TYR A 510 -2.69 14.26 -27.51
C TYR A 510 -1.21 13.84 -27.47
N GLY A 511 -0.33 14.56 -28.17
CA GLY A 511 1.11 14.31 -28.21
C GLY A 511 1.91 15.04 -27.14
N ALA A 512 1.27 15.79 -26.23
CA ALA A 512 1.99 16.59 -25.24
C ALA A 512 2.65 15.74 -24.15
N VAL A 513 3.88 16.08 -23.79
CA VAL A 513 4.59 15.55 -22.62
C VAL A 513 5.21 16.72 -21.87
N ASN A 514 4.96 16.84 -20.56
CA ASN A 514 5.59 17.88 -19.74
C ASN A 514 6.93 17.43 -19.14
N ARG A 515 7.63 18.37 -18.49
CA ARG A 515 8.96 18.14 -17.86
C ARG A 515 9.00 17.02 -16.82
N LEU A 516 7.85 16.66 -16.24
CA LEU A 516 7.72 15.61 -15.22
C LEU A 516 7.27 14.26 -15.83
N GLY A 517 7.10 14.20 -17.15
CA GLY A 517 6.71 13.00 -17.90
C GLY A 517 5.20 12.78 -18.04
N TYR A 518 4.36 13.69 -17.53
CA TYR A 518 2.91 13.55 -17.68
C TYR A 518 2.56 13.65 -19.17
N SER A 519 1.76 12.70 -19.63
CA SER A 519 1.65 12.40 -21.06
C SER A 519 0.21 12.49 -21.54
N GLY A 520 0.03 13.13 -22.70
CA GLY A 520 -1.22 13.19 -23.43
C GLY A 520 -2.07 14.44 -23.19
N ARG A 521 -3.25 14.45 -23.81
CA ARG A 521 -4.20 15.57 -23.83
C ARG A 521 -4.57 16.04 -22.42
N TRP A 522 -4.67 15.11 -21.48
CA TRP A 522 -5.02 15.38 -20.08
C TRP A 522 -3.86 15.20 -19.11
N GLN A 523 -2.62 15.13 -19.64
CA GLN A 523 -1.40 15.03 -18.85
C GLN A 523 -1.51 13.91 -17.81
N PHE A 524 -1.62 12.65 -18.26
CA PHE A 524 -1.72 11.52 -17.36
C PHE A 524 -0.36 11.16 -16.74
N GLY A 525 -0.36 10.96 -15.43
CA GLY A 525 0.76 10.42 -14.67
C GLY A 525 0.69 8.90 -14.53
N ALA A 526 1.80 8.27 -14.14
CA ALA A 526 1.88 6.81 -14.08
C ALA A 526 0.86 6.19 -13.13
N LEU A 527 0.56 6.80 -11.98
CA LEU A 527 -0.43 6.25 -11.05
C LEU A 527 -1.85 6.22 -11.64
N ALA A 528 -2.24 7.25 -12.39
CA ALA A 528 -3.51 7.23 -13.10
C ALA A 528 -3.55 6.14 -14.18
N LEU A 529 -2.43 5.93 -14.89
CA LEU A 529 -2.31 4.88 -15.91
C LEU A 529 -2.16 3.46 -15.34
N ILE A 530 -1.64 3.33 -14.12
CA ILE A 530 -1.61 2.07 -13.35
C ILE A 530 -3.03 1.70 -12.95
N ASP A 531 -3.79 2.62 -12.38
CA ASP A 531 -5.20 2.39 -12.08
C ASP A 531 -6.00 2.08 -13.37
N GLY A 532 -5.59 2.69 -14.49
CA GLY A 532 -6.09 2.42 -15.84
C GLY A 532 -5.63 1.09 -16.42
N GLY A 533 -4.66 0.40 -15.82
CA GLY A 533 -4.09 -0.85 -16.32
C GLY A 533 -3.28 -0.72 -17.62
N TYR A 534 -2.93 0.51 -18.04
CA TYR A 534 -2.06 0.78 -19.19
C TYR A 534 -0.59 0.65 -18.84
N VAL A 535 -0.24 0.85 -17.57
CA VAL A 535 1.12 0.87 -17.06
C VAL A 535 1.24 -0.11 -15.90
N LYS A 536 2.39 -0.80 -15.82
CA LYS A 536 2.69 -1.79 -14.79
C LYS A 536 2.81 -1.15 -13.41
N ASN A 537 2.44 -1.93 -12.39
CA ASN A 537 2.52 -1.50 -10.99
C ASN A 537 3.92 -0.99 -10.64
N GLY A 538 3.92 0.07 -9.84
CA GLY A 538 5.12 0.72 -9.35
C GLY A 538 5.67 1.80 -10.25
N ALA A 539 5.38 1.84 -11.56
CA ALA A 539 5.92 2.86 -12.45
C ALA A 539 5.70 4.30 -11.94
N GLU A 540 6.70 5.17 -12.12
CA GLU A 540 6.57 6.61 -11.91
C GLU A 540 6.34 7.34 -13.24
N THR A 541 5.77 8.55 -13.17
CA THR A 541 5.38 9.32 -14.37
C THR A 541 6.53 9.54 -15.34
N ARG A 542 7.74 9.77 -14.83
CA ARG A 542 8.97 9.90 -15.64
C ARG A 542 9.33 8.63 -16.43
N LEU A 543 8.92 7.45 -15.95
CA LEU A 543 9.25 6.16 -16.54
C LEU A 543 8.36 5.77 -17.70
N LEU A 544 7.29 6.53 -17.91
CA LEU A 544 6.39 6.32 -19.04
C LEU A 544 7.16 6.36 -20.36
N ALA A 545 8.31 7.06 -20.44
CA ALA A 545 9.19 7.06 -21.61
C ALA A 545 9.70 5.68 -22.04
N GLN A 546 9.76 4.69 -21.15
CA GLN A 546 10.30 3.37 -21.47
C GLN A 546 9.16 2.38 -21.76
N ASP A 547 9.18 1.80 -22.95
CA ASP A 547 8.19 0.83 -23.44
C ASP A 547 7.96 -0.35 -22.46
N ARG A 548 9.01 -0.74 -21.71
CA ARG A 548 8.94 -1.84 -20.74
C ARG A 548 7.88 -1.67 -19.65
N TRP A 549 7.46 -0.44 -19.35
CA TRP A 549 6.45 -0.15 -18.33
C TRP A 549 5.02 -0.26 -18.81
N TRP A 550 4.80 -0.34 -20.12
CA TRP A 550 3.46 -0.44 -20.70
C TRP A 550 3.00 -1.90 -20.70
N THR A 551 1.72 -2.11 -20.45
CA THR A 551 1.13 -3.46 -20.31
C THR A 551 0.70 -4.05 -21.67
N GLY A 552 0.64 -3.25 -22.72
CA GLY A 552 0.02 -3.63 -24.00
C GLY A 552 -1.50 -3.51 -24.00
N LYS A 553 -2.12 -3.01 -22.92
CA LYS A 553 -3.58 -2.85 -22.84
C LYS A 553 -4.09 -2.04 -24.02
N ASN A 554 -5.13 -2.55 -24.69
CA ASN A 554 -5.74 -1.93 -25.86
C ASN A 554 -4.73 -1.60 -26.98
N GLY A 555 -3.66 -2.40 -27.12
CA GLY A 555 -2.60 -2.19 -28.12
C GLY A 555 -1.60 -1.09 -27.77
N VAL A 556 -1.64 -0.55 -26.55
CA VAL A 556 -0.70 0.48 -26.09
C VAL A 556 0.51 -0.19 -25.44
N THR A 557 1.56 -0.41 -26.23
CA THR A 557 2.82 -1.03 -25.79
C THR A 557 3.94 -0.03 -25.51
N SER A 558 3.71 1.26 -25.74
CA SER A 558 4.70 2.33 -25.59
C SER A 558 4.04 3.67 -25.28
N ARG A 559 4.83 4.66 -24.86
CA ARG A 559 4.36 6.04 -24.73
C ARG A 559 3.96 6.62 -26.07
N ASP A 560 4.66 6.26 -27.14
CA ASP A 560 4.31 6.72 -28.47
C ASP A 560 2.93 6.19 -28.90
N ALA A 561 2.63 4.93 -28.60
CA ALA A 561 1.28 4.39 -28.83
C ALA A 561 0.22 5.12 -27.99
N TRP A 562 0.57 5.50 -26.75
CA TRP A 562 -0.30 6.30 -25.88
C TRP A 562 -0.54 7.71 -26.46
N LEU A 563 0.52 8.41 -26.86
CA LEU A 563 0.49 9.76 -27.41
C LEU A 563 -0.20 9.82 -28.79
N ALA A 564 -0.08 8.75 -29.58
CA ALA A 564 -0.86 8.55 -30.80
C ALA A 564 -2.35 8.26 -30.54
N ASN A 565 -2.74 8.17 -29.26
CA ASN A 565 -4.09 7.83 -28.84
C ASN A 565 -4.60 6.52 -29.47
N THR A 566 -3.71 5.52 -29.54
CA THR A 566 -3.99 4.22 -30.16
C THR A 566 -5.26 3.62 -29.56
N ASN A 567 -6.21 3.24 -30.42
CA ASN A 567 -7.52 2.71 -30.03
C ASN A 567 -8.27 3.61 -29.03
N ALA A 568 -8.14 4.93 -29.17
CA ALA A 568 -8.78 5.93 -28.31
C ALA A 568 -8.43 5.74 -26.81
N CYS A 569 -7.21 5.32 -26.51
CA CYS A 569 -6.79 4.98 -25.15
C CYS A 569 -6.88 6.16 -24.18
N GLN A 570 -6.49 7.37 -24.60
CA GLN A 570 -6.56 8.55 -23.73
C GLN A 570 -8.01 8.96 -23.49
N ASP A 571 -8.85 8.94 -24.53
CA ASP A 571 -10.28 9.28 -24.42
C ASP A 571 -11.03 8.30 -23.50
N THR A 572 -10.68 7.01 -23.60
CA THR A 572 -11.24 5.97 -22.74
C THR A 572 -10.79 6.17 -21.29
N GLU A 573 -9.52 6.49 -21.09
CA GLU A 573 -8.95 6.61 -19.75
C GLU A 573 -9.42 7.86 -19.02
N ILE A 574 -9.62 9.01 -19.66
CA ILE A 574 -10.15 10.20 -18.98
C ILE A 574 -11.55 9.98 -18.43
N ILE A 575 -12.37 9.21 -19.14
CA ILE A 575 -13.68 8.80 -18.65
C ILE A 575 -13.51 7.89 -17.41
N ALA A 576 -12.65 6.87 -17.50
CA ALA A 576 -12.42 5.93 -16.41
C ALA A 576 -11.83 6.62 -15.16
N PHE A 577 -10.81 7.46 -15.34
CA PHE A 577 -10.13 8.19 -14.28
C PHE A 577 -11.05 9.18 -13.58
N THR A 578 -11.80 9.99 -14.34
CA THR A 578 -12.75 10.94 -13.75
C THR A 578 -13.85 10.20 -12.96
N ARG A 579 -14.31 9.05 -13.46
CA ARG A 579 -15.25 8.18 -12.73
C ARG A 579 -14.65 7.61 -11.44
N ARG A 580 -13.38 7.21 -11.44
CA ARG A 580 -12.68 6.78 -10.20
C ARG A 580 -12.61 7.91 -9.18
N ASN A 581 -12.27 9.13 -9.60
CA ASN A 581 -12.25 10.30 -8.73
C ASN A 581 -13.64 10.65 -8.18
N TYR A 582 -14.67 10.66 -9.03
CA TYR A 582 -16.06 10.89 -8.62
C TYR A 582 -16.51 9.88 -7.56
N ARG A 583 -16.22 8.59 -7.77
CA ARG A 583 -16.51 7.52 -6.80
C ARG A 583 -15.76 7.74 -5.47
N SER A 584 -14.47 8.07 -5.53
CA SER A 584 -13.68 8.33 -4.31
C SER A 584 -14.24 9.51 -3.49
N LEU A 585 -14.81 10.51 -4.15
CA LEU A 585 -15.49 11.63 -3.49
C LEU A 585 -16.83 11.22 -2.88
N LEU A 586 -17.63 10.36 -3.53
CA LEU A 586 -18.88 9.82 -2.99
C LEU A 586 -18.65 8.85 -1.81
N ASN A 587 -17.54 8.14 -1.80
CA ASN A 587 -17.20 7.16 -0.76
C ASN A 587 -16.66 7.79 0.52
N ASN A 588 -16.42 9.09 0.54
CA ASN A 588 -15.97 9.80 1.74
C ASN A 588 -17.14 10.56 2.39
N ARG A 589 -17.32 10.35 3.71
CA ARG A 589 -18.42 10.93 4.50
C ARG A 589 -18.56 12.45 4.36
N ASP A 590 -17.44 13.17 4.35
CA ASP A 590 -17.47 14.64 4.38
C ASP A 590 -17.80 15.19 2.99
N SER A 591 -17.11 14.71 1.95
CA SER A 591 -17.41 15.13 0.57
C SER A 591 -18.73 14.60 0.04
N LYS A 592 -19.22 13.44 0.53
CA LYS A 592 -20.52 12.85 0.14
C LYS A 592 -21.65 13.85 0.36
N LYS A 593 -21.71 14.54 1.50
CA LYS A 593 -22.75 15.54 1.79
C LYS A 593 -22.77 16.69 0.77
N VAL A 594 -21.59 17.17 0.39
CA VAL A 594 -21.43 18.23 -0.62
C VAL A 594 -21.85 17.70 -2.00
N LEU A 595 -21.39 16.50 -2.38
CA LEU A 595 -21.74 15.88 -3.65
C LEU A 595 -23.24 15.59 -3.75
N GLU A 596 -23.88 15.06 -2.71
CA GLU A 596 -25.33 14.83 -2.67
C GLU A 596 -26.09 16.13 -2.89
N THR A 597 -25.66 17.22 -2.26
CA THR A 597 -26.26 18.55 -2.49
C THR A 597 -26.07 18.99 -3.94
N ILE A 598 -24.87 18.83 -4.50
CA ILE A 598 -24.56 19.14 -5.91
C ILE A 598 -25.43 18.32 -6.86
N ILE A 599 -25.60 17.03 -6.61
CA ILE A 599 -26.38 16.10 -7.44
C ILE A 599 -27.86 16.46 -7.35
N ASN A 600 -28.40 16.60 -6.13
CA ASN A 600 -29.81 16.89 -5.89
C ASN A 600 -30.24 18.25 -6.45
N THR A 601 -29.32 19.22 -6.48
CA THR A 601 -29.56 20.55 -7.07
C THR A 601 -29.18 20.64 -8.55
N ALA A 602 -28.71 19.54 -9.14
CA ALA A 602 -28.16 19.47 -10.49
C ALA A 602 -27.10 20.55 -10.79
N ASN A 603 -26.26 20.88 -9.80
CA ASN A 603 -25.23 21.91 -9.90
C ASN A 603 -24.01 21.42 -10.70
N LYS A 604 -24.12 21.44 -12.02
CA LYS A 604 -23.08 20.99 -12.95
C LYS A 604 -21.77 21.76 -12.77
N ALA A 605 -21.83 23.06 -12.49
CA ALA A 605 -20.63 23.87 -12.35
C ALA A 605 -19.78 23.47 -11.14
N ALA A 606 -20.41 23.27 -9.99
CA ALA A 606 -19.70 22.81 -8.80
C ALA A 606 -19.13 21.40 -9.00
N LEU A 607 -19.85 20.50 -9.68
CA LEU A 607 -19.33 19.18 -10.01
C LEU A 607 -18.11 19.27 -10.94
N ALA A 608 -18.18 20.08 -12.00
CA ALA A 608 -17.08 20.28 -12.94
C ALA A 608 -15.83 20.79 -12.24
N GLY A 609 -15.98 21.82 -11.41
CA GLY A 609 -14.86 22.35 -10.63
C GLY A 609 -14.26 21.29 -9.70
N LEU A 610 -15.11 20.53 -9.00
CA LEU A 610 -14.63 19.54 -8.03
C LEU A 610 -13.90 18.36 -8.70
N LEU A 611 -14.40 17.88 -9.83
CA LEU A 611 -13.74 16.83 -10.62
C LEU A 611 -12.43 17.31 -11.22
N ALA A 612 -12.35 18.57 -11.64
CA ALA A 612 -11.11 19.17 -12.14
C ALA A 612 -10.04 19.27 -11.04
N THR A 613 -10.43 19.68 -9.83
CA THR A 613 -9.52 19.65 -8.68
C THR A 613 -9.05 18.23 -8.37
N ALA A 614 -9.95 17.25 -8.48
CA ALA A 614 -9.59 15.84 -8.27
C ALA A 614 -8.72 15.28 -9.40
N HIS A 615 -8.82 15.80 -10.62
CA HIS A 615 -7.90 15.47 -11.72
C HIS A 615 -6.48 15.92 -11.38
N LEU A 616 -6.33 17.18 -10.92
CA LEU A 616 -5.03 17.75 -10.60
C LEU A 616 -4.37 17.12 -9.35
N LEU A 617 -5.13 17.03 -8.24
CA LEU A 617 -4.58 16.73 -6.91
C LEU A 617 -5.09 15.39 -6.34
N GLY A 618 -5.80 14.60 -7.14
CA GLY A 618 -6.55 13.44 -6.66
C GLY A 618 -7.79 13.82 -5.84
N ALA A 619 -8.65 12.84 -5.58
CA ALA A 619 -9.82 13.03 -4.71
C ALA A 619 -9.45 13.53 -3.30
N GLY A 620 -8.26 13.18 -2.80
CA GLY A 620 -7.71 13.70 -1.54
C GLY A 620 -7.54 15.22 -1.54
N GLY A 621 -6.91 15.78 -2.57
CA GLY A 621 -6.75 17.23 -2.70
C GLY A 621 -8.09 17.97 -2.85
N ALA A 622 -9.01 17.41 -3.63
CA ALA A 622 -10.38 17.94 -3.73
C ALA A 622 -11.11 17.96 -2.38
N ARG A 623 -10.97 16.92 -1.55
CA ARG A 623 -11.53 16.91 -0.18
C ARG A 623 -10.90 17.95 0.73
N LYS A 624 -9.58 18.14 0.67
CA LYS A 624 -8.90 19.19 1.43
C LYS A 624 -9.45 20.58 1.05
N MET A 625 -9.66 20.82 -0.25
CA MET A 625 -10.23 22.09 -0.73
C MET A 625 -11.64 22.35 -0.18
N LEU A 626 -12.48 21.31 -0.10
CA LEU A 626 -13.80 21.40 0.52
C LEU A 626 -13.73 21.70 2.03
N LYS A 627 -12.61 21.45 2.70
CA LYS A 627 -12.34 21.82 4.10
C LYS A 627 -11.63 23.18 4.25
N GLY A 628 -11.54 23.94 3.17
CA GLY A 628 -10.86 25.24 3.13
C GLY A 628 -9.33 25.16 3.00
N GLN A 629 -8.79 23.96 2.84
CA GLN A 629 -7.35 23.72 2.67
C GLN A 629 -7.03 23.53 1.20
N ASP A 630 -6.35 24.51 0.60
CA ASP A 630 -6.04 24.45 -0.83
C ASP A 630 -4.61 23.95 -1.06
N GLY A 631 -4.52 22.77 -1.66
CA GLY A 631 -3.26 22.16 -2.07
C GLY A 631 -2.77 22.69 -3.41
N GLN A 632 -1.53 22.34 -3.75
CA GLN A 632 -0.90 22.67 -5.02
C GLN A 632 -0.12 21.49 -5.58
N ASP A 633 0.03 21.43 -6.90
CA ASP A 633 0.87 20.44 -7.58
C ASP A 633 2.36 20.80 -7.49
N ALA A 634 3.22 19.97 -8.10
CA ALA A 634 4.66 20.19 -8.16
C ALA A 634 5.09 21.46 -8.93
N ASN A 635 4.18 22.11 -9.66
CA ASN A 635 4.41 23.37 -10.35
C ASN A 635 3.80 24.57 -9.60
N GLY A 636 3.25 24.36 -8.40
CA GLY A 636 2.61 25.39 -7.60
C GLY A 636 1.20 25.77 -8.06
N VAL A 637 0.59 24.99 -8.96
CA VAL A 637 -0.77 25.22 -9.45
C VAL A 637 -1.77 24.74 -8.41
N LYS A 638 -2.71 25.60 -8.03
CA LYS A 638 -3.63 25.32 -6.93
C LYS A 638 -4.86 24.56 -7.35
N GLY A 639 -5.38 23.74 -6.44
CA GLY A 639 -6.63 23.01 -6.63
C GLY A 639 -7.82 23.94 -6.90
N ARG A 640 -7.87 25.08 -6.21
CA ARG A 640 -8.91 26.11 -6.42
C ARG A 640 -8.89 26.73 -7.81
N ASP A 641 -7.74 26.78 -8.47
CA ASP A 641 -7.63 27.37 -9.81
C ASP A 641 -8.31 26.46 -10.84
N TYR A 642 -8.15 25.14 -10.68
CA TYR A 642 -8.85 24.13 -11.46
C TYR A 642 -10.35 24.14 -11.18
N TYR A 643 -10.74 24.28 -9.91
CA TYR A 643 -12.14 24.43 -9.55
C TYR A 643 -12.74 25.66 -10.26
N ALA A 644 -12.12 26.82 -10.09
CA ALA A 644 -12.62 28.09 -10.62
C ALA A 644 -12.75 28.03 -12.14
N LEU A 645 -11.74 27.49 -12.84
CA LEU A 645 -11.75 27.35 -14.29
C LEU A 645 -12.96 26.55 -14.79
N LEU A 646 -13.16 25.34 -14.25
CA LEU A 646 -14.23 24.47 -14.74
C LEU A 646 -15.60 24.92 -14.22
N ALA A 647 -15.71 25.44 -13.00
CA ALA A 647 -16.97 25.99 -12.51
C ALA A 647 -17.43 27.19 -13.35
N GLN A 648 -16.52 28.11 -13.69
CA GLN A 648 -16.82 29.25 -14.57
C GLN A 648 -17.15 28.81 -15.99
N ALA A 649 -16.43 27.83 -16.54
CA ALA A 649 -16.75 27.28 -17.85
C ALA A 649 -18.18 26.74 -17.92
N PHE A 650 -18.70 26.23 -16.79
CA PHE A 650 -20.07 25.75 -16.64
C PHE A 650 -21.06 26.81 -16.11
N GLY A 651 -20.65 28.08 -16.04
CA GLY A 651 -21.51 29.21 -15.67
C GLY A 651 -21.81 29.36 -14.18
N GLY A 652 -21.01 28.73 -13.30
CA GLY A 652 -21.18 28.79 -11.85
C GLY A 652 -20.14 29.63 -11.11
N SER A 653 -20.23 29.60 -9.78
CA SER A 653 -19.32 30.32 -8.89
C SER A 653 -17.88 29.77 -8.96
N PRO A 654 -16.85 30.63 -9.03
CA PRO A 654 -15.46 30.20 -8.95
C PRO A 654 -15.05 29.78 -7.52
N THR A 655 -15.90 30.02 -6.52
CA THR A 655 -15.61 29.68 -5.13
C THR A 655 -16.06 28.24 -4.84
N PRO A 656 -15.15 27.37 -4.34
CA PRO A 656 -15.51 26.01 -3.95
C PRO A 656 -16.55 26.00 -2.81
N PRO A 657 -17.53 25.07 -2.84
CA PRO A 657 -18.35 24.81 -1.66
C PRO A 657 -17.46 24.34 -0.51
N GLN A 658 -17.94 24.56 0.72
CA GLN A 658 -17.24 24.17 1.94
C GLN A 658 -18.08 23.15 2.71
N ILE A 659 -17.42 22.24 3.43
CA ILE A 659 -18.02 21.23 4.32
C ILE A 659 -18.49 21.86 5.63
#